data_AF-A0A7C4QC20-F1
#
_entry.id   AF-A0A7C4QC20-F1
#
_cell.length_a   1.000
_cell.length_b   1.000
_cell.length_c   1.000
_cell.angle_alpha   90.00
_cell.angle_beta   90.00
_cell.angle_gamma   90.00
#
_symmetry.space_group_name_H-M   'P 1'
#
loop_
_entity.id
_entity.type
_entity.pdbx_description
1 polymer ?
#
loop_
_entity_poly.entity_id
_entity_poly.type
_entity_poly.pdbx_seq_one_letter_code
_entity_poly.pdbx_strand_id
1 'polypeptide(L)'
;MEINDKKEFTLKQKVFLYFYKSQQYFYGKWFYVKEKIKKFTDSLFFYFVFLGVLVFLLHKISIYFNPNIPEDTLYSFAFATAGIIGASIAIIFSFSTFILQSTADLFSTQYLNKFIEDAKEKIFFWLLVLLTIASFFTPFLFKKYVLEILVIILFAAFYLIYTLYKELRKRMNPETTLTKIKTDAVKRLKKINKELKKHAHIQNKIFEYEKENKDFSLDVQYKTNPNWHLIVLENVKYLFEIGLRLLAKNEINSFNLTLKYIHDIYLKHLDLRSGYFIRMPASFWGTYTLDDEGFTTRILEYLQSISDRIIQEKRKENIYFLLKIYESILNYSLNIKYADKNLGAYKDNPLLNLVLAYYIGFIEKLLKSKENDWIWESIKSISNVSNIILQKTDNYFVCSQINQIISKISISCLAENQEAFSKELVNIYFNQIRIAWNKYEHNDIFWKDLFKELKKNVLLLSVTNNLSLSVSDLFINFHTWQVNVINWIFGLKEEKEQKENLDKFIELLERWGDFLLDFARDVGLENKQVGLPIIQSLDNNLRIVYGIKSKFKEIDLDKIYKTQFYTLSWYFQKTDKVDESFLFNFEQVLEILLREIRDNFKNKIFDVGHLIDLYVRLIEQHFEKATLGYGYNHPRIIEKLVYLGLLLHKYKKTYQEKNVIVKIDELNKKYLEFNKEFFELKRKKENLMGPDEFQLCKEIHDLENDLFSYNSSHLMDVKYILKQEITKDEWDSFVKKINHCKNIEYKTVSKF
;
A
#
# COMPACT_ATOMS: atom_id res chain seq x y z
N MET A 1 -25.87 45.80 -18.13
CA MET A 1 -25.50 47.04 -17.43
C MET A 1 -24.14 46.79 -16.80
N GLU A 2 -23.07 47.19 -17.49
CA GLU A 2 -21.70 47.03 -17.03
C GLU A 2 -21.46 47.94 -15.81
N ILE A 3 -21.31 47.35 -14.62
CA ILE A 3 -20.77 48.07 -13.46
C ILE A 3 -19.26 48.00 -13.59
N ASN A 4 -18.72 49.04 -14.21
CA ASN A 4 -17.30 49.31 -14.34
C ASN A 4 -16.79 49.93 -13.02
N ASP A 5 -16.87 49.20 -11.91
CA ASP A 5 -16.28 49.62 -10.64
C ASP A 5 -14.78 49.30 -10.65
N LYS A 6 -14.01 50.14 -11.35
CA LYS A 6 -12.56 50.25 -11.09
C LYS A 6 -12.40 50.80 -9.67
N LYS A 7 -12.29 49.92 -8.67
CA LYS A 7 -11.79 50.29 -7.34
C LYS A 7 -10.43 50.96 -7.51
N GLU A 8 -10.40 52.29 -7.45
CA GLU A 8 -9.14 53.03 -7.46
C GLU A 8 -8.37 52.70 -6.18
N PHE A 9 -7.12 52.25 -6.35
CA PHE A 9 -6.23 52.03 -5.22
C PHE A 9 -6.05 53.32 -4.42
N THR A 10 -6.19 53.23 -3.09
CA THR A 10 -5.89 54.34 -2.18
C THR A 10 -4.43 54.78 -2.35
N LEU A 11 -4.11 56.03 -2.01
CA LEU A 11 -2.74 56.55 -2.11
C LEU A 11 -1.73 55.67 -1.35
N LYS A 12 -2.13 55.16 -0.19
CA LYS A 12 -1.36 54.20 0.62
C LYS A 12 -1.12 52.89 -0.15
N GLN A 13 -2.14 52.32 -0.78
CA GLN A 13 -2.01 51.12 -1.62
C GLN A 13 -1.11 51.37 -2.83
N LYS A 14 -1.26 52.51 -3.53
CA LYS A 14 -0.40 52.90 -4.67
C LYS A 14 1.08 53.01 -4.27
N VAL A 15 1.37 53.64 -3.13
CA VAL A 15 2.74 53.76 -2.58
C VAL A 15 3.32 52.38 -2.24
N PHE A 16 2.56 51.52 -1.57
CA PHE A 16 3.02 50.16 -1.26
C PHE A 16 3.25 49.31 -2.51
N LEU A 17 2.39 49.41 -3.52
CA LEU A 17 2.49 48.67 -4.78
C LEU A 17 3.69 49.14 -5.60
N TYR A 18 3.97 50.45 -5.58
CA TYR A 18 5.18 51.04 -6.15
C TYR A 18 6.44 50.55 -5.43
N PHE A 19 6.45 50.57 -4.09
CA PHE A 19 7.57 50.07 -3.29
C PHE A 19 7.83 48.58 -3.53
N TYR A 20 6.75 47.79 -3.62
CA TYR A 20 6.81 46.36 -3.90
C TYR A 20 7.35 46.05 -5.31
N LYS A 21 6.83 46.71 -6.35
CA LYS A 21 7.37 46.59 -7.72
C LYS A 21 8.83 47.03 -7.80
N SER A 22 9.17 48.12 -7.12
CA SER A 22 10.54 48.62 -7.07
C SER A 22 11.45 47.62 -6.35
N GLN A 23 11.00 46.99 -5.26
CA GLN A 23 11.75 45.96 -4.53
C GLN A 23 11.97 44.70 -5.38
N GLN A 24 10.95 44.21 -6.11
CA GLN A 24 11.10 43.10 -7.05
C GLN A 24 12.11 43.44 -8.16
N TYR A 25 12.00 44.65 -8.73
CA TYR A 25 12.94 45.15 -9.73
C TYR A 25 14.38 45.25 -9.19
N PHE A 26 14.55 45.76 -7.96
CA PHE A 26 15.84 45.82 -7.28
C PHE A 26 16.39 44.42 -6.97
N TYR A 27 15.55 43.44 -6.65
CA TYR A 27 16.00 42.05 -6.43
C TYR A 27 16.53 41.42 -7.72
N GLY A 28 15.83 41.64 -8.85
CA GLY A 28 16.30 41.24 -10.18
C GLY A 28 17.62 41.92 -10.57
N LYS A 29 17.73 43.24 -10.36
CA LYS A 29 18.96 43.99 -10.60
C LYS A 29 20.08 43.63 -9.63
N TRP A 30 19.78 43.28 -8.38
CA TRP A 30 20.76 42.86 -7.39
C TRP A 30 21.44 41.55 -7.79
N PHE A 31 20.74 40.65 -8.48
CA PHE A 31 21.37 39.45 -9.04
C PHE A 31 22.47 39.81 -10.04
N TYR A 32 22.20 40.76 -10.93
CA TYR A 32 23.15 41.28 -11.91
C TYR A 32 24.32 42.06 -11.25
N VAL A 33 24.03 42.89 -10.25
CA VAL A 33 25.06 43.63 -9.49
C VAL A 33 25.93 42.68 -8.67
N LYS A 34 25.33 41.67 -8.04
CA LYS A 34 26.06 40.63 -7.30
C LYS A 34 26.97 39.82 -8.21
N GLU A 35 26.56 39.54 -9.44
CA GLU A 35 27.42 38.87 -10.43
C GLU A 35 28.60 39.77 -10.85
N LYS A 36 28.38 41.08 -11.02
CA LYS A 36 29.46 42.05 -11.25
C LYS A 36 30.41 42.19 -10.06
N ILE A 37 29.88 42.21 -8.83
CA ILE A 37 30.70 42.24 -7.61
C ILE A 37 31.49 40.94 -7.47
N LYS A 38 30.88 39.77 -7.75
CA LYS A 38 31.59 38.49 -7.77
C LYS A 38 32.74 38.51 -8.78
N LYS A 39 32.51 39.03 -10.00
CA LYS A 39 33.55 39.22 -11.02
C LYS A 39 34.65 40.20 -10.58
N PHE A 40 34.31 41.23 -9.81
CA PHE A 40 35.27 42.20 -9.27
C PHE A 40 36.09 41.62 -8.11
N THR A 41 35.48 40.89 -7.18
CA THR A 41 36.19 40.18 -6.10
C THR A 41 37.07 39.06 -6.66
N ASP A 42 36.67 38.46 -7.80
CA ASP A 42 37.48 37.49 -8.54
C ASP A 42 38.58 38.16 -9.41
N SER A 43 38.64 39.49 -9.47
CA SER A 43 39.63 40.21 -10.27
C SER A 43 40.95 40.41 -9.51
N LEU A 44 42.06 40.32 -10.24
CA LEU A 44 43.43 40.56 -9.76
C LEU A 44 43.58 41.90 -9.03
N PHE A 45 42.78 42.91 -9.43
CA PHE A 45 42.82 44.26 -8.89
C PHE A 45 42.35 44.37 -7.43
N PHE A 46 41.31 43.60 -7.04
CA PHE A 46 40.84 43.57 -5.66
C PHE A 46 41.93 43.07 -4.69
N TYR A 47 42.69 42.06 -5.12
CA TYR A 47 43.76 41.47 -4.32
C TYR A 47 44.98 42.39 -4.19
N PHE A 48 45.31 43.19 -5.22
CA PHE A 48 46.35 44.21 -5.11
C PHE A 48 46.01 45.32 -4.11
N VAL A 49 44.75 45.77 -4.07
CA VAL A 49 44.28 46.75 -3.08
C VAL A 49 44.37 46.18 -1.66
N PHE A 50 43.96 44.93 -1.48
CA PHE A 50 44.06 44.25 -0.18
C PHE A 50 45.52 44.07 0.28
N LEU A 51 46.43 43.69 -0.63
CA LEU A 51 47.87 43.62 -0.37
C LEU A 51 48.42 44.98 0.10
N GLY A 52 48.07 46.06 -0.59
CA GLY A 52 48.50 47.41 -0.22
C GLY A 52 48.07 47.81 1.20
N VAL A 53 46.83 47.48 1.58
CA VAL A 53 46.30 47.73 2.94
C VAL A 53 47.04 46.87 3.99
N LEU A 54 47.33 45.61 3.67
CA LEU A 54 48.01 44.70 4.59
C LEU A 54 49.47 45.11 4.84
N VAL A 55 50.18 45.49 3.78
CA VAL A 55 51.55 46.05 3.86
C VAL A 55 51.56 47.34 4.67
N PHE A 56 50.56 48.21 4.49
CA PHE A 56 50.42 49.44 5.26
C PHE A 56 50.17 49.20 6.76
N LEU A 57 49.32 48.22 7.11
CA LEU A 57 49.05 47.85 8.50
C LEU A 57 50.27 47.20 9.18
N LEU A 58 50.99 46.33 8.47
CA LEU A 58 52.24 45.73 8.96
C LEU A 58 53.31 46.79 9.20
N HIS A 59 53.42 47.78 8.31
CA HIS A 59 54.32 48.92 8.48
C HIS A 59 53.98 49.74 9.74
N LYS A 60 52.69 49.97 10.03
CA LYS A 60 52.23 50.69 11.24
C LYS A 60 52.54 49.96 12.54
N ILE A 61 52.41 48.63 12.57
CA ILE A 61 52.67 47.81 13.76
C ILE A 61 54.17 47.68 14.04
N SER A 62 54.99 47.65 12.99
CA SER A 62 56.45 47.48 13.08
C SER A 62 57.19 48.65 13.73
N ILE A 63 56.59 49.84 13.82
CA ILE A 63 57.19 51.06 14.41
C ILE A 63 57.41 50.94 15.93
N TYR A 64 56.79 49.97 16.61
CA TYR A 64 56.63 50.03 18.07
C TYR A 64 57.64 49.25 18.94
N PHE A 65 58.49 48.38 18.38
CA PHE A 65 59.37 47.54 19.21
C PHE A 65 60.74 47.29 18.52
N ASN A 66 61.79 46.84 19.24
CA ASN A 66 63.18 46.81 18.73
C ASN A 66 64.09 45.71 19.35
N PRO A 67 64.67 44.78 18.55
CA PRO A 67 65.87 44.02 18.91
C PRO A 67 66.80 43.80 17.71
N ASN A 68 68.00 43.28 17.97
CA ASN A 68 69.08 43.11 16.98
C ASN A 68 69.38 41.63 16.72
N ILE A 69 69.33 41.21 15.44
CA ILE A 69 69.76 39.90 14.92
C ILE A 69 70.60 40.16 13.63
N PRO A 70 71.63 39.34 13.30
CA PRO A 70 72.50 39.55 12.13
C PRO A 70 71.83 39.36 10.76
N GLU A 71 72.12 40.24 9.79
CA GLU A 71 71.41 40.36 8.50
C GLU A 71 71.51 39.13 7.58
N ASP A 72 72.67 38.51 7.40
CA ASP A 72 72.85 37.38 6.45
C ASP A 72 72.01 36.14 6.78
N THR A 73 71.86 35.86 8.09
CA THR A 73 71.01 34.76 8.57
C THR A 73 69.53 35.04 8.33
N LEU A 74 69.11 36.30 8.33
CA LEU A 74 67.72 36.71 8.09
C LEU A 74 67.34 36.59 6.62
N TYR A 75 68.23 36.97 5.69
CA TYR A 75 67.99 36.79 4.25
C TYR A 75 67.84 35.31 3.90
N SER A 76 68.77 34.47 4.36
CA SER A 76 68.72 33.02 4.11
C SER A 76 67.44 32.39 4.66
N PHE A 77 67.02 32.79 5.87
CA PHE A 77 65.77 32.32 6.47
C PHE A 77 64.52 32.79 5.72
N ALA A 78 64.52 34.01 5.17
CA ALA A 78 63.42 34.53 4.37
C ALA A 78 63.27 33.81 3.02
N PHE A 79 64.38 33.53 2.34
CA PHE A 79 64.40 32.73 1.12
C PHE A 79 63.93 31.31 1.38
N ALA A 80 64.40 30.68 2.47
CA ALA A 80 63.94 29.36 2.86
C ALA A 80 62.44 29.36 3.20
N THR A 81 61.95 30.36 3.92
CA THR A 81 60.52 30.52 4.25
C THR A 81 59.67 30.68 2.99
N ALA A 82 60.06 31.57 2.07
CA ALA A 82 59.38 31.75 0.79
C ALA A 82 59.42 30.46 -0.06
N GLY A 83 60.56 29.77 -0.08
CA GLY A 83 60.73 28.48 -0.76
C GLY A 83 59.87 27.37 -0.18
N ILE A 84 59.77 27.26 1.15
CA ILE A 84 58.90 26.29 1.83
C ILE A 84 57.42 26.57 1.51
N ILE A 85 56.99 27.83 1.59
CA ILE A 85 55.61 28.20 1.25
C ILE A 85 55.34 27.92 -0.23
N GLY A 86 56.23 28.32 -1.13
CA GLY A 86 56.11 28.09 -2.58
C GLY A 86 56.07 26.62 -2.96
N ALA A 87 56.97 25.80 -2.40
CA ALA A 87 56.98 24.35 -2.62
C ALA A 87 55.71 23.69 -2.06
N SER A 88 55.23 24.13 -0.90
CA SER A 88 53.98 23.62 -0.31
C SER A 88 52.77 23.95 -1.17
N ILE A 89 52.70 25.17 -1.74
CA ILE A 89 51.65 25.55 -2.70
C ILE A 89 51.69 24.64 -3.93
N ALA A 90 52.87 24.40 -4.50
CA ALA A 90 53.04 23.55 -5.68
C ALA A 90 52.59 22.10 -5.43
N ILE A 91 52.94 21.54 -4.28
CA ILE A 91 52.50 20.20 -3.86
C ILE A 91 50.97 20.16 -3.74
N ILE A 92 50.37 21.12 -3.04
CA ILE A 92 48.92 21.17 -2.86
C ILE A 92 48.18 21.37 -4.17
N PHE A 93 48.70 22.21 -5.08
CA PHE A 93 48.11 22.42 -6.39
C PHE A 93 48.18 21.16 -7.26
N SER A 94 49.30 20.43 -7.20
CA SER A 94 49.46 19.14 -7.86
C SER A 94 48.46 18.11 -7.31
N PHE A 95 48.32 18.01 -5.98
CA PHE A 95 47.30 17.19 -5.36
C PHE A 95 45.88 17.65 -5.72
N SER A 96 45.62 18.94 -5.75
CA SER A 96 44.31 19.50 -6.13
C SER A 96 43.94 19.13 -7.56
N THR A 97 44.91 19.09 -8.48
CA THR A 97 44.69 18.70 -9.88
C THR A 97 44.37 17.21 -9.99
N PHE A 98 45.10 16.36 -9.27
CA PHE A 98 44.80 14.93 -9.17
C PHE A 98 43.41 14.69 -8.55
N ILE A 99 43.09 15.45 -7.50
CA ILE A 99 41.77 15.42 -6.86
C ILE A 99 40.68 15.86 -7.83
N LEU A 100 40.87 16.94 -8.57
CA LEU A 100 39.96 17.44 -9.61
C LEU A 100 39.70 16.40 -10.69
N GLN A 101 40.73 15.68 -11.13
CA GLN A 101 40.59 14.59 -12.11
C GLN A 101 39.77 13.43 -11.54
N SER A 102 40.10 12.94 -10.34
CA SER A 102 39.32 11.89 -9.66
C SER A 102 37.87 12.30 -9.35
N THR A 103 37.68 13.60 -9.07
CA THR A 103 36.38 14.25 -8.81
C THR A 103 35.59 14.39 -10.12
N ALA A 104 36.22 14.73 -11.26
CA ALA A 104 35.54 14.83 -12.56
C ALA A 104 34.91 13.51 -13.02
N ASP A 105 35.49 12.37 -12.62
CA ASP A 105 34.91 11.05 -12.86
C ASP A 105 33.67 10.78 -12.01
N LEU A 106 33.51 11.45 -10.87
CA LEU A 106 32.36 11.30 -9.96
C LEU A 106 31.30 12.39 -10.16
N PHE A 107 31.69 13.61 -10.50
CA PHE A 107 30.83 14.79 -10.52
C PHE A 107 30.59 15.32 -11.93
N SER A 108 29.36 15.77 -12.23
CA SER A 108 29.07 16.34 -13.55
C SER A 108 29.95 17.53 -13.86
N THR A 109 30.28 17.74 -15.15
CA THR A 109 31.09 18.86 -15.61
C THR A 109 30.52 20.20 -15.16
N GLN A 110 29.18 20.30 -15.06
CA GLN A 110 28.48 21.47 -14.54
C GLN A 110 28.73 21.69 -13.03
N TYR A 111 28.67 20.63 -12.21
CA TYR A 111 29.00 20.74 -10.80
C TYR A 111 30.50 21.00 -10.57
N LEU A 112 31.37 20.44 -11.41
CA LEU A 112 32.81 20.69 -11.38
C LEU A 112 33.15 22.18 -11.63
N ASN A 113 32.41 22.86 -12.51
CA ASN A 113 32.62 24.30 -12.72
C ASN A 113 32.27 25.11 -11.44
N LYS A 114 31.22 24.71 -10.72
CA LYS A 114 30.90 25.28 -9.41
C LYS A 114 31.97 24.96 -8.34
N PHE A 115 32.68 23.84 -8.50
CA PHE A 115 33.82 23.46 -7.67
C PHE A 115 35.05 24.35 -7.96
N ILE A 116 35.37 24.62 -9.23
CA ILE A 116 36.50 25.46 -9.64
C ILE A 116 36.28 26.95 -9.31
N GLU A 117 35.03 27.42 -9.31
CA GLU A 117 34.69 28.82 -9.03
C GLU A 117 34.50 29.18 -7.53
N ASP A 118 34.93 28.35 -6.58
CA ASP A 118 34.79 28.68 -5.16
C ASP A 118 35.69 29.86 -4.77
N ALA A 119 35.08 31.04 -4.56
CA ALA A 119 35.77 32.27 -4.19
C ALA A 119 36.64 32.12 -2.92
N LYS A 120 36.27 31.22 -2.01
CA LYS A 120 37.04 30.96 -0.79
C LYS A 120 38.40 30.33 -1.09
N GLU A 121 38.46 29.39 -2.04
CA GLU A 121 39.72 28.76 -2.46
C GLU A 121 40.60 29.76 -3.22
N LYS A 122 40.01 30.56 -4.10
CA LYS A 122 40.73 31.66 -4.78
C LYS A 122 41.33 32.64 -3.78
N ILE A 123 40.56 33.05 -2.76
CA ILE A 123 41.05 33.93 -1.69
C ILE A 123 42.21 33.28 -0.93
N PHE A 124 42.09 32.03 -0.52
CA PHE A 124 43.15 31.33 0.20
C PHE A 124 44.42 31.16 -0.64
N PHE A 125 44.28 30.81 -1.92
CA PHE A 125 45.38 30.70 -2.86
C PHE A 125 46.13 32.02 -3.00
N TRP A 126 45.41 33.11 -3.28
CA TRP A 126 46.03 34.43 -3.40
C TRP A 126 46.65 34.90 -2.09
N LEU A 127 46.02 34.63 -0.94
CA LEU A 127 46.59 35.00 0.36
C LEU A 127 47.92 34.27 0.61
N LEU A 128 48.03 32.99 0.21
CA LEU A 128 49.29 32.25 0.24
C LEU A 128 50.34 32.84 -0.68
N VAL A 129 49.99 33.20 -1.93
CA VAL A 129 50.90 33.89 -2.86
C VAL A 129 51.39 35.22 -2.27
N LEU A 130 50.49 35.99 -1.66
CA LEU A 130 50.84 37.24 -1.00
C LEU A 130 51.77 37.02 0.19
N LEU A 131 51.57 35.96 0.99
CA LEU A 131 52.47 35.59 2.08
C LEU A 131 53.85 35.16 1.58
N THR A 132 53.94 34.45 0.44
CA THR A 132 55.22 34.10 -0.20
C THR A 132 55.97 35.36 -0.64
N ILE A 133 55.28 36.28 -1.32
CA ILE A 133 55.85 37.56 -1.76
C ILE A 133 56.27 38.39 -0.53
N ALA A 134 55.42 38.49 0.49
CA ALA A 134 55.73 39.20 1.72
C ALA A 134 56.96 38.60 2.42
N SER A 135 57.07 37.27 2.50
CA SER A 135 58.24 36.58 3.06
C SER A 135 59.52 36.98 2.33
N PHE A 136 59.49 37.06 1.00
CA PHE A 136 60.65 37.45 0.20
C PHE A 136 61.07 38.91 0.43
N PHE A 137 60.11 39.82 0.54
CA PHE A 137 60.39 41.25 0.72
C PHE A 137 60.60 41.67 2.18
N THR A 138 60.31 40.81 3.16
CA THR A 138 60.42 41.13 4.59
C THR A 138 61.84 41.59 4.98
N PRO A 139 62.94 40.92 4.58
CA PRO A 139 64.29 41.39 4.91
C PRO A 139 64.67 42.73 4.28
N PHE A 140 64.10 43.07 3.11
CA PHE A 140 64.39 44.32 2.41
C PHE A 140 63.66 45.52 3.02
N LEU A 141 62.45 45.29 3.54
CA LEU A 141 61.57 46.33 4.07
C LEU A 141 61.76 46.56 5.58
N PHE A 142 62.22 45.54 6.32
CA PHE A 142 62.36 45.57 7.77
C PHE A 142 63.79 45.21 8.17
N LYS A 143 64.42 46.04 9.01
CA LYS A 143 65.77 45.77 9.54
C LYS A 143 65.78 45.11 10.92
N LYS A 144 64.61 44.99 11.56
CA LYS A 144 64.43 44.44 12.92
C LYS A 144 63.19 43.55 12.98
N TYR A 145 63.21 42.53 13.85
CA TYR A 145 62.19 41.48 14.00
C TYR A 145 61.82 40.70 12.72
N VAL A 146 62.74 40.65 11.75
CA VAL A 146 62.55 39.89 10.51
C VAL A 146 62.22 38.43 10.82
N LEU A 147 62.87 37.85 11.84
CA LEU A 147 62.66 36.47 12.27
C LEU A 147 61.22 36.24 12.75
N GLU A 148 60.70 37.07 13.63
CA GLU A 148 59.36 36.94 14.22
C GLU A 148 58.27 37.14 13.18
N ILE A 149 58.44 38.11 12.27
CA ILE A 149 57.52 38.32 11.14
C ILE A 149 57.52 37.10 10.22
N LEU A 150 58.69 36.55 9.89
CA LEU A 150 58.81 35.36 9.06
C LEU A 150 58.22 34.11 9.73
N VAL A 151 58.38 33.95 11.05
CA VAL A 151 57.75 32.86 11.82
C VAL A 151 56.23 33.00 11.83
N ILE A 152 55.69 34.21 11.98
CA ILE A 152 54.24 34.47 11.90
C ILE A 152 53.72 34.19 10.48
N ILE A 153 54.43 34.65 9.44
CA ILE A 153 54.08 34.38 8.04
C ILE A 153 54.08 32.87 7.77
N LEU A 154 55.10 32.16 8.24
CA LEU A 154 55.22 30.72 8.08
C LEU A 154 54.09 29.97 8.81
N PHE A 155 53.78 30.36 10.06
CA PHE A 155 52.66 29.77 10.81
C PHE A 155 51.31 30.04 10.14
N ALA A 156 51.06 31.27 9.69
CA ALA A 156 49.85 31.63 8.96
C ALA A 156 49.75 30.85 7.65
N ALA A 157 50.85 30.73 6.91
CA ALA A 157 50.91 29.94 5.68
C ALA A 157 50.60 28.46 5.93
N PHE A 158 51.23 27.83 6.95
CA PHE A 158 50.94 26.44 7.30
C PHE A 158 49.49 26.23 7.75
N TYR A 159 48.92 27.16 8.51
CA TYR A 159 47.52 27.10 8.91
C TYR A 159 46.57 27.17 7.70
N LEU A 160 46.85 28.07 6.76
CA LEU A 160 46.07 28.22 5.52
C LEU A 160 46.21 26.99 4.63
N ILE A 161 47.43 26.47 4.47
CA ILE A 161 47.74 25.22 3.76
C ILE A 161 46.96 24.06 4.38
N TYR A 162 47.02 23.89 5.70
CA TYR A 162 46.29 22.83 6.40
C TYR A 162 44.78 22.98 6.22
N THR A 163 44.27 24.21 6.29
CA THR A 163 42.84 24.50 6.09
C THR A 163 42.41 24.18 4.66
N LEU A 164 43.20 24.55 3.66
CA LEU A 164 42.94 24.28 2.25
C LEU A 164 42.99 22.78 1.97
N TYR A 165 44.01 22.07 2.48
CA TYR A 165 44.11 20.62 2.39
C TYR A 165 42.92 19.89 3.04
N LYS A 166 42.53 20.30 4.26
CA LYS A 166 41.38 19.75 4.98
C LYS A 166 40.07 19.96 4.21
N GLU A 167 39.92 21.13 3.59
CA GLU A 167 38.73 21.48 2.81
C GLU A 167 38.68 20.69 1.49
N LEU A 168 39.80 20.54 0.77
CA LEU A 168 39.91 19.71 -0.44
C LEU A 168 39.62 18.23 -0.13
N ARG A 169 40.21 17.67 0.94
CA ARG A 169 39.97 16.28 1.36
C ARG A 169 38.51 16.03 1.75
N LYS A 170 37.86 16.98 2.43
CA LYS A 170 36.42 16.90 2.74
C LYS A 170 35.55 16.88 1.49
N ARG A 171 36.01 17.41 0.36
CA ARG A 171 35.23 17.49 -0.88
C ARG A 171 35.39 16.25 -1.78
N MET A 172 36.46 15.48 -1.58
CA MET A 172 36.68 14.19 -2.25
C MET A 172 35.66 13.13 -1.85
N ASN A 173 35.17 13.17 -0.61
CA ASN A 173 34.17 12.21 -0.16
C ASN A 173 32.82 12.53 -0.85
N PRO A 174 32.23 11.59 -1.62
CA PRO A 174 30.95 11.83 -2.27
C PRO A 174 29.85 12.13 -1.24
N GLU A 175 29.84 11.49 -0.07
CA GLU A 175 28.82 11.68 0.96
C GLU A 175 28.80 13.10 1.53
N THR A 176 29.96 13.67 1.82
CA THR A 176 30.07 15.05 2.33
C THR A 176 29.63 16.06 1.27
N THR A 177 29.94 15.79 0.00
CA THR A 177 29.50 16.64 -1.12
C THR A 177 27.98 16.55 -1.32
N LEU A 178 27.40 15.34 -1.33
CA LEU A 178 25.96 15.12 -1.36
C LEU A 178 25.27 15.84 -0.18
N THR A 179 25.85 15.75 1.02
CA THR A 179 25.35 16.41 2.23
C THR A 179 25.35 17.93 2.09
N LYS A 180 26.41 18.49 1.50
CA LYS A 180 26.53 19.93 1.23
C LYS A 180 25.47 20.38 0.23
N ILE A 181 25.28 19.66 -0.88
CA ILE A 181 24.26 19.98 -1.89
C ILE A 181 22.86 19.96 -1.26
N LYS A 182 22.54 18.93 -0.48
CA LYS A 182 21.29 18.84 0.28
C LYS A 182 21.09 20.03 1.21
N THR A 183 22.09 20.32 2.03
CA THR A 183 22.03 21.40 3.02
C THR A 183 21.84 22.76 2.35
N ASP A 184 22.52 23.01 1.24
CA ASP A 184 22.38 24.22 0.44
C ASP A 184 20.99 24.32 -0.19
N ALA A 185 20.46 23.23 -0.76
CA ALA A 185 19.10 23.19 -1.31
C ALA A 185 18.04 23.49 -0.23
N VAL A 186 18.12 22.83 0.93
CA VAL A 186 17.20 23.05 2.06
C VAL A 186 17.31 24.47 2.62
N LYS A 187 18.52 25.00 2.78
CA LYS A 187 18.74 26.38 3.26
C LYS A 187 18.17 27.39 2.28
N ARG A 188 18.33 27.16 0.97
CA ARG A 188 17.74 27.99 -0.09
C ARG A 188 16.22 27.93 -0.05
N LEU A 189 15.61 26.74 0.02
CA LEU A 189 14.16 26.56 0.16
C LEU A 189 13.60 27.35 1.37
N LYS A 190 14.23 27.24 2.53
CA LYS A 190 13.83 27.99 3.74
C LYS A 190 13.94 29.50 3.54
N LYS A 191 15.01 29.97 2.89
CA LYS A 191 15.23 31.39 2.61
C LYS A 191 14.16 31.93 1.64
N ILE A 192 13.91 31.22 0.55
CA ILE A 192 12.88 31.56 -0.44
C ILE A 192 11.52 31.65 0.24
N ASN A 193 11.10 30.61 0.99
CA ASN A 193 9.81 30.63 1.70
C ASN A 193 9.71 31.83 2.66
N LYS A 194 10.78 32.15 3.40
CA LYS A 194 10.80 33.31 4.31
C LYS A 194 10.62 34.63 3.56
N GLU A 195 11.22 34.79 2.39
CA GLU A 195 11.08 35.99 1.55
C GLU A 195 9.68 36.09 0.95
N LEU A 196 9.17 34.99 0.38
CA LEU A 196 7.82 34.95 -0.18
C LEU A 196 6.74 35.19 0.88
N LYS A 197 6.90 34.66 2.10
CA LYS A 197 6.00 34.95 3.22
C LYS A 197 5.97 36.43 3.60
N LYS A 198 7.11 37.12 3.53
CA LYS A 198 7.14 38.58 3.75
C LYS A 198 6.37 39.31 2.66
N HIS A 199 6.56 38.93 1.40
CA HIS A 199 5.84 39.52 0.27
C HIS A 199 4.33 39.27 0.35
N ALA A 200 3.93 38.05 0.70
CA ALA A 200 2.54 37.67 0.93
C ALA A 200 1.92 38.50 2.05
N HIS A 201 2.63 38.72 3.16
CA HIS A 201 2.18 39.58 4.25
C HIS A 201 1.99 41.04 3.82
N ILE A 202 2.90 41.57 3.00
CA ILE A 202 2.77 42.92 2.43
C ILE A 202 1.53 42.99 1.52
N GLN A 203 1.37 42.02 0.62
CA GLN A 203 0.21 41.92 -0.27
C GLN A 203 -1.10 41.87 0.53
N ASN A 204 -1.18 41.04 1.56
CA ASN A 204 -2.35 40.94 2.43
C ASN A 204 -2.70 42.25 3.13
N LYS A 205 -1.70 43.05 3.52
CA LYS A 205 -1.92 44.36 4.11
C LYS A 205 -2.39 45.42 3.10
N ILE A 206 -1.98 45.30 1.83
CA ILE A 206 -2.38 46.23 0.77
C ILE A 206 -3.83 45.99 0.37
N PHE A 207 -4.19 44.73 0.11
CA PHE A 207 -5.49 44.37 -0.43
C PHE A 207 -6.55 44.07 0.65
N GLU A 208 -6.16 44.15 1.93
CA GLU A 208 -7.03 43.90 3.09
C GLU A 208 -7.81 42.59 3.01
N TYR A 209 -7.15 41.55 2.49
CA TYR A 209 -7.74 40.23 2.31
C TYR A 209 -8.24 39.66 3.65
N GLU A 210 -9.45 39.12 3.65
CA GLU A 210 -10.00 38.31 4.76
C GLU A 210 -9.11 37.11 5.07
N LYS A 211 -9.26 36.52 6.28
CA LYS A 211 -8.35 35.49 6.81
C LYS A 211 -8.14 34.30 5.86
N GLU A 212 -9.16 33.90 5.11
CA GLU A 212 -9.06 32.84 4.09
C GLU A 212 -8.23 33.27 2.89
N ASN A 213 -8.48 34.48 2.36
CA ASN A 213 -7.75 35.09 1.25
C ASN A 213 -6.26 35.38 1.57
N LYS A 214 -5.88 35.41 2.86
CA LYS A 214 -4.49 35.57 3.28
C LYS A 214 -3.61 34.36 2.92
N ASP A 215 -4.14 33.15 3.00
CA ASP A 215 -3.38 31.92 2.69
C ASP A 215 -3.08 31.81 1.18
N PHE A 216 -4.00 32.30 0.32
CA PHE A 216 -3.83 32.35 -1.14
C PHE A 216 -2.68 33.25 -1.58
N SER A 217 -2.43 34.35 -0.88
CA SER A 217 -1.39 35.30 -1.25
C SER A 217 -0.01 34.67 -1.34
N LEU A 218 0.31 33.68 -0.50
CA LEU A 218 1.62 33.02 -0.54
C LEU A 218 1.77 32.14 -1.78
N ASP A 219 0.73 31.39 -2.18
CA ASP A 219 0.77 30.61 -3.42
C ASP A 219 0.95 31.51 -4.64
N VAL A 220 0.23 32.64 -4.68
CA VAL A 220 0.40 33.65 -5.73
C VAL A 220 1.83 34.17 -5.76
N GLN A 221 2.47 34.38 -4.61
CA GLN A 221 3.89 34.78 -4.55
C GLN A 221 4.83 33.68 -5.08
N TYR A 222 4.51 32.41 -4.86
CA TYR A 222 5.26 31.29 -5.44
C TYR A 222 5.15 31.26 -6.97
N LYS A 223 3.99 31.56 -7.55
CA LYS A 223 3.77 31.62 -9.00
C LYS A 223 4.36 32.88 -9.66
N THR A 224 4.20 34.03 -9.00
CA THR A 224 4.60 35.34 -9.56
C THR A 224 6.09 35.65 -9.42
N ASN A 225 6.85 34.86 -8.65
CA ASN A 225 8.29 35.02 -8.54
C ASN A 225 9.02 34.02 -9.46
N PRO A 226 9.26 34.36 -10.73
CA PRO A 226 9.91 33.44 -11.65
C PRO A 226 11.30 33.07 -11.13
N ASN A 227 11.68 31.80 -11.32
CA ASN A 227 13.01 31.24 -11.07
C ASN A 227 13.35 30.78 -9.64
N TRP A 228 12.44 30.86 -8.66
CA TRP A 228 12.73 30.34 -7.32
C TRP A 228 13.00 28.83 -7.33
N HIS A 229 12.27 28.08 -8.16
CA HIS A 229 12.37 26.63 -8.29
C HIS A 229 13.64 26.20 -9.05
N LEU A 230 14.08 26.99 -10.04
CA LEU A 230 15.21 26.64 -10.92
C LEU A 230 16.50 26.35 -10.14
N ILE A 231 16.82 27.22 -9.18
CA ILE A 231 18.06 27.14 -8.39
C ILE A 231 18.06 25.92 -7.45
N VAL A 232 16.88 25.50 -6.98
CA VAL A 232 16.73 24.33 -6.10
C VAL A 232 16.73 23.05 -6.93
N LEU A 233 16.01 23.05 -8.05
CA LEU A 233 15.98 21.94 -9.01
C LEU A 233 17.36 21.70 -9.65
N GLU A 234 18.17 22.73 -9.84
CA GLU A 234 19.56 22.57 -10.27
C GLU A 234 20.38 21.78 -9.26
N ASN A 235 20.24 22.06 -7.95
CA ASN A 235 20.89 21.26 -6.92
C ASN A 235 20.37 19.80 -6.92
N VAL A 236 19.07 19.59 -7.14
CA VAL A 236 18.52 18.24 -7.26
C VAL A 236 19.03 17.54 -8.51
N LYS A 237 19.16 18.25 -9.63
CA LYS A 237 19.75 17.74 -10.88
C LYS A 237 21.19 17.29 -10.64
N TYR A 238 21.98 18.04 -9.88
CA TYR A 238 23.33 17.61 -9.51
C TYR A 238 23.30 16.33 -8.66
N LEU A 239 22.40 16.22 -7.68
CA LEU A 239 22.23 14.98 -6.93
C LEU A 239 21.88 13.83 -7.87
N PHE A 240 20.92 14.00 -8.78
CA PHE A 240 20.54 13.01 -9.78
C PHE A 240 21.72 12.58 -10.66
N GLU A 241 22.46 13.52 -11.26
CA GLU A 241 23.61 13.24 -12.12
C GLU A 241 24.75 12.51 -11.38
N ILE A 242 25.07 12.95 -10.15
CA ILE A 242 26.07 12.28 -9.29
C ILE A 242 25.57 10.88 -8.93
N GLY A 243 24.29 10.74 -8.57
CA GLY A 243 23.66 9.47 -8.26
C GLY A 243 23.82 8.46 -9.40
N LEU A 244 23.49 8.82 -10.63
CA LEU A 244 23.63 7.91 -11.76
C LEU A 244 25.08 7.43 -11.97
N ARG A 245 26.08 8.28 -11.70
CA ARG A 245 27.50 7.91 -11.77
C ARG A 245 27.91 6.99 -10.63
N LEU A 246 27.44 7.25 -9.42
CA LEU A 246 27.66 6.38 -8.25
C LEU A 246 27.04 4.99 -8.46
N LEU A 247 25.85 4.94 -9.08
CA LEU A 247 25.20 3.70 -9.48
C LEU A 247 26.06 2.91 -10.48
N ALA A 248 26.56 3.59 -11.54
CA ALA A 248 27.43 2.97 -12.53
C ALA A 248 28.74 2.43 -11.93
N LYS A 249 29.25 3.07 -10.87
CA LYS A 249 30.43 2.63 -10.10
C LYS A 249 30.14 1.60 -9.02
N ASN A 250 28.89 1.17 -8.87
CA ASN A 250 28.45 0.21 -7.86
C ASN A 250 28.60 0.70 -6.40
N GLU A 251 28.57 2.01 -6.15
CA GLU A 251 28.58 2.59 -4.80
C GLU A 251 27.16 2.64 -4.20
N ILE A 252 26.66 1.50 -3.74
CA ILE A 252 25.27 1.33 -3.26
C ILE A 252 24.90 2.32 -2.15
N ASN A 253 25.76 2.49 -1.14
CA ASN A 253 25.48 3.37 0.01
C ASN A 253 25.40 4.85 -0.39
N SER A 254 26.39 5.33 -1.14
CA SER A 254 26.44 6.71 -1.67
C SER A 254 25.24 7.00 -2.59
N PHE A 255 24.83 6.01 -3.40
CA PHE A 255 23.66 6.12 -4.26
C PHE A 255 22.35 6.19 -3.47
N ASN A 256 22.14 5.30 -2.48
CA ASN A 256 20.97 5.36 -1.61
C ASN A 256 20.92 6.67 -0.82
N LEU A 257 22.07 7.21 -0.41
CA LEU A 257 22.16 8.52 0.22
C LEU A 257 21.69 9.65 -0.72
N THR A 258 22.03 9.54 -2.01
CA THR A 258 21.58 10.48 -3.04
C THR A 258 20.05 10.47 -3.15
N LEU A 259 19.46 9.28 -3.29
CA LEU A 259 18.01 9.11 -3.33
C LEU A 259 17.32 9.68 -2.08
N LYS A 260 17.87 9.39 -0.90
CA LYS A 260 17.41 9.96 0.38
C LYS A 260 17.45 11.49 0.38
N TYR A 261 18.47 12.10 -0.18
CA TYR A 261 18.60 13.57 -0.20
C TYR A 261 17.66 14.24 -1.19
N ILE A 262 17.41 13.63 -2.36
CA ILE A 262 16.35 14.07 -3.28
C ILE A 262 14.99 14.03 -2.56
N HIS A 263 14.69 12.90 -1.91
CA HIS A 263 13.50 12.73 -1.08
C HIS A 263 13.39 13.80 0.02
N ASP A 264 14.43 14.01 0.82
CA ASP A 264 14.41 14.97 1.93
C ASP A 264 14.21 16.42 1.46
N ILE A 265 14.81 16.80 0.31
CA ILE A 265 14.60 18.13 -0.30
C ILE A 265 13.14 18.27 -0.72
N TYR A 266 12.57 17.24 -1.35
CA TYR A 266 11.19 17.25 -1.80
C TYR A 266 10.19 17.29 -0.64
N LEU A 267 10.35 16.45 0.37
CA LEU A 267 9.53 16.53 1.59
C LEU A 267 9.65 17.90 2.25
N LYS A 268 10.84 18.50 2.25
CA LYS A 268 10.98 19.85 2.82
C LYS A 268 10.26 20.91 1.99
N HIS A 269 10.21 20.76 0.67
CA HIS A 269 9.39 21.62 -0.19
C HIS A 269 7.90 21.50 0.17
N LEU A 270 7.39 20.27 0.26
CA LEU A 270 6.00 20.00 0.63
C LEU A 270 5.65 20.54 2.02
N ASP A 271 6.51 20.34 3.02
CA ASP A 271 6.37 20.87 4.38
C ASP A 271 6.23 22.40 4.42
N LEU A 272 7.09 23.10 3.68
CA LEU A 272 7.12 24.55 3.67
C LEU A 272 5.88 25.18 3.01
N ARG A 273 5.23 24.43 2.12
CA ARG A 273 4.03 24.85 1.37
C ARG A 273 2.73 24.23 1.89
N SER A 274 2.78 23.30 2.84
CA SER A 274 1.58 22.75 3.46
C SER A 274 0.72 23.86 4.07
N GLY A 275 -0.57 23.88 3.73
CA GLY A 275 -1.54 24.93 4.07
C GLY A 275 -1.60 26.07 3.06
N TYR A 276 -0.70 26.11 2.07
CA TYR A 276 -0.60 27.18 1.07
C TYR A 276 -0.75 26.70 -0.36
N PHE A 277 -0.85 25.38 -0.61
CA PHE A 277 -1.15 24.88 -1.96
C PHE A 277 -2.57 25.24 -2.38
N ILE A 278 -2.74 25.68 -3.63
CA ILE A 278 -4.06 25.91 -4.22
C ILE A 278 -4.34 24.82 -5.24
N ARG A 279 -5.52 24.19 -5.14
CA ARG A 279 -6.05 23.28 -6.16
C ARG A 279 -6.67 24.09 -7.29
N MET A 280 -6.33 23.77 -8.53
CA MET A 280 -6.86 24.42 -9.73
C MET A 280 -7.79 23.47 -10.48
N PRO A 281 -8.99 23.89 -10.93
CA PRO A 281 -9.83 23.03 -11.74
C PRO A 281 -9.15 22.76 -13.09
N ALA A 282 -8.91 21.49 -13.38
CA ALA A 282 -8.31 21.00 -14.62
C ALA A 282 -9.37 20.69 -15.69
N SER A 283 -10.62 20.49 -15.27
CA SER A 283 -11.76 20.34 -16.16
C SER A 283 -13.02 20.93 -15.55
N PHE A 284 -14.00 21.25 -16.41
CA PHE A 284 -15.34 21.68 -16.00
C PHE A 284 -16.03 20.66 -15.08
N TRP A 285 -15.63 19.38 -15.15
CA TRP A 285 -16.21 18.26 -14.41
C TRP A 285 -15.58 18.02 -13.02
N GLY A 286 -14.74 18.94 -12.53
CA GLY A 286 -14.30 18.94 -11.14
C GLY A 286 -13.04 18.12 -10.83
N THR A 287 -12.24 17.76 -11.85
CA THR A 287 -10.87 17.27 -11.60
C THR A 287 -9.97 18.45 -11.24
N TYR A 288 -9.09 18.27 -10.26
CA TYR A 288 -8.15 19.32 -9.87
C TYR A 288 -6.72 18.97 -10.27
N THR A 289 -5.91 19.99 -10.55
CA THR A 289 -4.46 19.91 -10.71
C THR A 289 -3.76 20.70 -9.62
N LEU A 290 -2.51 20.33 -9.38
CA LEU A 290 -1.58 21.08 -8.57
C LEU A 290 -0.61 21.79 -9.52
N ASP A 291 -0.50 23.10 -9.38
CA ASP A 291 0.53 23.87 -10.07
C ASP A 291 1.57 24.37 -9.05
N ASP A 292 2.71 23.68 -9.04
CA ASP A 292 3.90 24.04 -8.29
C ASP A 292 5.07 24.45 -9.19
N GLU A 293 4.77 24.98 -10.38
CA GLU A 293 5.76 25.35 -11.40
C GLU A 293 6.57 24.14 -11.91
N GLY A 294 5.95 22.96 -11.89
CA GLY A 294 6.56 21.70 -12.33
C GLY A 294 7.65 21.16 -11.40
N PHE A 295 7.76 21.66 -10.16
CA PHE A 295 8.74 21.19 -9.20
C PHE A 295 8.53 19.72 -8.88
N THR A 296 7.32 19.33 -8.47
CA THR A 296 6.96 17.94 -8.15
C THR A 296 7.16 17.03 -9.35
N THR A 297 6.65 17.42 -10.52
CA THR A 297 6.76 16.63 -11.76
C THR A 297 8.22 16.33 -12.09
N ARG A 298 9.11 17.33 -12.03
CA ARG A 298 10.55 17.13 -12.29
C ARG A 298 11.23 16.20 -11.29
N ILE A 299 10.88 16.29 -10.00
CA ILE A 299 11.40 15.36 -8.99
C ILE A 299 10.97 13.92 -9.32
N LEU A 300 9.68 13.72 -9.63
CA LEU A 300 9.14 12.40 -9.97
C LEU A 300 9.74 11.87 -11.28
N GLU A 301 9.97 12.71 -12.28
CA GLU A 301 10.68 12.36 -13.51
C GLU A 301 12.13 11.91 -13.25
N TYR A 302 12.85 12.57 -12.35
CA TYR A 302 14.19 12.13 -11.94
C TYR A 302 14.15 10.78 -11.23
N LEU A 303 13.20 10.56 -10.31
CA LEU A 303 13.01 9.26 -9.66
C LEU A 303 12.64 8.18 -10.69
N GLN A 304 11.81 8.51 -11.69
CA GLN A 304 11.42 7.59 -12.75
C GLN A 304 12.61 7.23 -13.66
N SER A 305 13.43 8.21 -14.04
CA SER A 305 14.65 7.96 -14.81
C SER A 305 15.65 7.12 -14.03
N ILE A 306 15.79 7.36 -12.71
CA ILE A 306 16.57 6.49 -11.83
C ILE A 306 15.99 5.07 -11.82
N SER A 307 14.67 4.93 -11.72
CA SER A 307 14.00 3.63 -11.71
C SER A 307 14.31 2.82 -12.98
N ASP A 308 14.27 3.46 -14.15
CA ASP A 308 14.58 2.83 -15.43
C ASP A 308 16.02 2.29 -15.45
N ARG A 309 16.96 3.06 -14.91
CA ARG A 309 18.36 2.66 -14.84
C ARG A 309 18.61 1.51 -13.86
N ILE A 310 18.00 1.57 -12.68
CA ILE A 310 18.09 0.52 -11.65
C ILE A 310 17.53 -0.81 -12.17
N ILE A 311 16.39 -0.76 -12.88
CA ILE A 311 15.76 -1.93 -13.50
C ILE A 311 16.66 -2.50 -14.59
N GLN A 312 17.18 -1.64 -15.48
CA GLN A 312 18.09 -2.06 -16.56
C GLN A 312 19.36 -2.75 -16.03
N GLU A 313 19.93 -2.23 -14.96
CA GLU A 313 21.12 -2.79 -14.30
C GLU A 313 20.81 -3.91 -13.28
N LYS A 314 19.54 -4.32 -13.14
CA LYS A 314 19.06 -5.37 -12.22
C LYS A 314 19.47 -5.17 -10.74
N ARG A 315 19.43 -3.95 -10.23
CA ARG A 315 19.92 -3.61 -8.87
C ARG A 315 18.86 -3.82 -7.78
N LYS A 316 18.75 -5.03 -7.25
CA LYS A 316 17.69 -5.45 -6.28
C LYS A 316 17.55 -4.53 -5.06
N GLU A 317 18.64 -4.25 -4.34
CA GLU A 317 18.62 -3.44 -3.10
C GLU A 317 18.12 -2.01 -3.35
N ASN A 318 18.45 -1.44 -4.51
CA ASN A 318 18.06 -0.08 -4.85
C ASN A 318 16.58 0.02 -5.26
N ILE A 319 15.99 -1.05 -5.82
CA ILE A 319 14.54 -1.13 -6.09
C ILE A 319 13.76 -1.04 -4.78
N TYR A 320 14.13 -1.86 -3.79
CA TYR A 320 13.52 -1.84 -2.47
C TYR A 320 13.59 -0.45 -1.82
N PHE A 321 14.76 0.19 -1.90
CA PHE A 321 14.95 1.53 -1.36
C PHE A 321 14.08 2.58 -2.07
N LEU A 322 13.93 2.48 -3.38
CA LEU A 322 13.10 3.39 -4.16
C LEU A 322 11.60 3.20 -3.90
N LEU A 323 11.12 1.97 -3.73
CA LEU A 323 9.73 1.69 -3.32
C LEU A 323 9.41 2.37 -1.98
N LYS A 324 10.30 2.26 -0.99
CA LYS A 324 10.16 2.97 0.30
C LYS A 324 10.12 4.49 0.17
N ILE A 325 10.87 5.06 -0.78
CA ILE A 325 10.81 6.51 -1.05
C ILE A 325 9.44 6.89 -1.57
N TYR A 326 8.88 6.14 -2.53
CA TYR A 326 7.52 6.39 -3.01
C TYR A 326 6.47 6.24 -1.91
N GLU A 327 6.55 5.18 -1.09
CA GLU A 327 5.68 4.98 0.08
C GLU A 327 5.70 6.19 1.03
N SER A 328 6.90 6.69 1.34
CA SER A 328 7.10 7.86 2.20
C SER A 328 6.48 9.13 1.59
N ILE A 329 6.70 9.37 0.29
CA ILE A 329 6.13 10.52 -0.42
C ILE A 329 4.60 10.45 -0.44
N LEU A 330 4.03 9.28 -0.76
CA LEU A 330 2.58 9.06 -0.77
C LEU A 330 1.98 9.33 0.61
N ASN A 331 2.58 8.77 1.66
CA ASN A 331 2.15 9.01 3.04
C ASN A 331 2.23 10.49 3.43
N TYR A 332 3.27 11.21 2.98
CA TYR A 332 3.40 12.64 3.24
C TYR A 332 2.35 13.47 2.48
N SER A 333 2.11 13.14 1.21
CA SER A 333 1.13 13.82 0.35
C SER A 333 -0.32 13.72 0.86
N LEU A 334 -0.65 12.63 1.56
CA LEU A 334 -1.94 12.45 2.23
C LEU A 334 -2.19 13.46 3.36
N ASN A 335 -1.14 13.98 4.01
CA ASN A 335 -1.28 14.90 5.15
C ASN A 335 -1.16 16.39 4.73
N ILE A 336 -1.05 16.67 3.43
CA ILE A 336 -0.92 18.04 2.93
C ILE A 336 -2.24 18.79 3.08
N LYS A 337 -2.17 19.98 3.67
CA LYS A 337 -3.31 20.89 3.77
C LYS A 337 -3.31 21.84 2.57
N TYR A 338 -4.49 22.10 2.02
CA TYR A 338 -4.70 23.05 0.92
C TYR A 338 -5.24 24.39 1.44
N ALA A 339 -4.90 25.49 0.77
CA ALA A 339 -5.31 26.84 1.14
C ALA A 339 -6.78 27.10 0.80
N ASP A 340 -7.30 26.45 -0.24
CA ASP A 340 -8.67 26.57 -0.73
C ASP A 340 -9.68 25.76 0.11
N LYS A 341 -9.91 26.24 1.34
CA LYS A 341 -10.81 25.60 2.33
C LYS A 341 -12.26 25.51 1.86
N ASN A 342 -12.73 26.47 1.05
CA ASN A 342 -14.11 26.53 0.56
C ASN A 342 -14.43 25.50 -0.54
N LEU A 343 -13.40 24.93 -1.19
CA LEU A 343 -13.53 23.75 -2.04
C LEU A 343 -13.47 22.44 -1.23
N GLY A 344 -13.45 22.51 0.11
CA GLY A 344 -13.34 21.36 1.02
C GLY A 344 -14.45 20.31 0.90
N ALA A 345 -15.56 20.62 0.20
CA ALA A 345 -16.55 19.63 -0.21
C ALA A 345 -15.97 18.58 -1.18
N TYR A 346 -14.97 18.96 -1.99
CA TYR A 346 -14.24 18.05 -2.87
C TYR A 346 -13.04 17.47 -2.11
N LYS A 347 -13.13 16.19 -1.74
CA LYS A 347 -12.06 15.40 -1.09
C LYS A 347 -10.89 15.05 -2.02
N ASP A 348 -10.74 15.76 -3.14
CA ASP A 348 -9.71 15.47 -4.13
C ASP A 348 -8.34 15.99 -3.68
N ASN A 349 -7.32 15.16 -3.91
CA ASN A 349 -5.92 15.43 -3.53
C ASN A 349 -5.05 15.27 -4.79
N PRO A 350 -4.89 16.34 -5.61
CA PRO A 350 -4.20 16.25 -6.88
C PRO A 350 -2.72 15.90 -6.75
N LEU A 351 -2.07 16.32 -5.65
CA LEU A 351 -0.68 15.93 -5.36
C LEU A 351 -0.57 14.41 -5.15
N LEU A 352 -1.48 13.83 -4.36
CA LEU A 352 -1.53 12.38 -4.14
C LEU A 352 -1.77 11.64 -5.46
N ASN A 353 -2.73 12.08 -6.28
CA ASN A 353 -3.04 11.48 -7.58
C ASN A 353 -1.80 11.47 -8.50
N LEU A 354 -1.07 12.59 -8.55
CA LEU A 354 0.15 12.71 -9.35
C LEU A 354 1.23 11.74 -8.87
N VAL A 355 1.54 11.72 -7.57
CA VAL A 355 2.55 10.81 -7.01
C VAL A 355 2.14 9.34 -7.22
N LEU A 356 0.85 9.02 -7.01
CA LEU A 356 0.30 7.69 -7.19
C LEU A 356 0.45 7.21 -8.64
N ALA A 357 0.23 8.08 -9.63
CA ALA A 357 0.43 7.74 -11.03
C ALA A 357 1.89 7.34 -11.35
N TYR A 358 2.88 8.07 -10.83
CA TYR A 358 4.29 7.71 -11.01
C TYR A 358 4.67 6.41 -10.26
N TYR A 359 4.13 6.21 -9.06
CA TYR A 359 4.32 4.97 -8.30
C TYR A 359 3.74 3.75 -9.03
N ILE A 360 2.50 3.86 -9.53
CA ILE A 360 1.87 2.82 -10.35
C ILE A 360 2.71 2.56 -11.60
N GLY A 361 3.16 3.61 -12.29
CA GLY A 361 4.04 3.48 -13.45
C GLY A 361 5.37 2.78 -13.15
N PHE A 362 5.90 2.95 -11.93
CA PHE A 362 7.09 2.20 -11.49
C PHE A 362 6.78 0.72 -11.22
N ILE A 363 5.69 0.40 -10.52
CA ILE A 363 5.25 -1.00 -10.32
C ILE A 363 5.04 -1.70 -11.66
N GLU A 364 4.37 -1.05 -12.62
CA GLU A 364 4.11 -1.65 -13.94
C GLU A 364 5.41 -1.98 -14.69
N LYS A 365 6.48 -1.18 -14.51
CA LYS A 365 7.80 -1.49 -15.06
C LYS A 365 8.47 -2.67 -14.36
N LEU A 366 8.30 -2.80 -13.04
CA LEU A 366 8.77 -3.96 -12.28
C LEU A 366 8.05 -5.24 -12.69
N LEU A 367 6.72 -5.20 -12.91
CA LEU A 367 5.96 -6.36 -13.39
C LEU A 367 6.43 -6.81 -14.79
N LYS A 368 6.79 -5.87 -15.66
CA LYS A 368 7.30 -6.17 -17.01
C LYS A 368 8.65 -6.88 -17.01
N SER A 369 9.45 -6.78 -15.94
CA SER A 369 10.75 -7.45 -15.88
C SER A 369 10.65 -8.95 -15.62
N LYS A 370 9.50 -9.44 -15.09
CA LYS A 370 9.25 -10.83 -14.72
C LYS A 370 10.26 -11.40 -13.71
N GLU A 371 10.74 -10.56 -12.79
CA GLU A 371 11.64 -10.96 -11.71
C GLU A 371 10.83 -11.15 -10.42
N ASN A 372 10.72 -12.39 -9.92
CA ASN A 372 9.88 -12.76 -8.76
C ASN A 372 10.13 -11.89 -7.53
N ASP A 373 11.40 -11.62 -7.20
CA ASP A 373 11.75 -10.79 -6.04
C ASP A 373 11.16 -9.38 -6.15
N TRP A 374 11.12 -8.82 -7.36
CA TRP A 374 10.61 -7.46 -7.58
C TRP A 374 9.08 -7.43 -7.56
N ILE A 375 8.44 -8.50 -8.06
CA ILE A 375 7.00 -8.69 -7.95
C ILE A 375 6.61 -8.81 -6.47
N TRP A 376 7.34 -9.61 -5.68
CA TRP A 376 7.07 -9.77 -4.25
C TRP A 376 7.22 -8.46 -3.47
N GLU A 377 8.30 -7.71 -3.72
CA GLU A 377 8.48 -6.40 -3.08
C GLU A 377 7.43 -5.38 -3.55
N SER A 378 6.94 -5.49 -4.79
CA SER A 378 5.81 -4.68 -5.26
C SER A 378 4.51 -5.02 -4.52
N ILE A 379 4.25 -6.31 -4.24
CA ILE A 379 3.08 -6.77 -3.46
C ILE A 379 3.13 -6.23 -2.03
N LYS A 380 4.29 -6.31 -1.37
CA LYS A 380 4.47 -5.72 -0.03
C LYS A 380 4.26 -4.21 -0.04
N SER A 381 4.84 -3.53 -1.03
CA SER A 381 4.74 -2.08 -1.16
C SER A 381 3.29 -1.64 -1.38
N ILE A 382 2.57 -2.30 -2.30
CA ILE A 382 1.17 -1.94 -2.58
C ILE A 382 0.25 -2.26 -1.41
N SER A 383 0.53 -3.32 -0.64
CA SER A 383 -0.18 -3.64 0.61
C SER A 383 -0.04 -2.49 1.63
N ASN A 384 1.19 -2.00 1.85
CA ASN A 384 1.45 -0.85 2.72
C ASN A 384 0.75 0.42 2.23
N VAL A 385 0.90 0.75 0.94
CA VAL A 385 0.29 1.93 0.32
C VAL A 385 -1.24 1.87 0.41
N SER A 386 -1.84 0.73 0.09
CA SER A 386 -3.27 0.46 0.19
C SER A 386 -3.79 0.77 1.60
N ASN A 387 -3.14 0.23 2.62
CA ASN A 387 -3.51 0.44 4.01
C ASN A 387 -3.42 1.93 4.41
N ILE A 388 -2.31 2.59 4.07
CA ILE A 388 -2.08 4.01 4.38
C ILE A 388 -3.13 4.90 3.70
N ILE A 389 -3.43 4.66 2.42
CA ILE A 389 -4.42 5.42 1.65
C ILE A 389 -5.80 5.23 2.26
N LEU A 390 -6.26 3.98 2.45
CA LEU A 390 -7.61 3.73 2.98
C LEU A 390 -7.81 4.34 4.37
N GLN A 391 -6.80 4.27 5.24
CA GLN A 391 -6.87 4.87 6.58
C GLN A 391 -6.94 6.40 6.54
N LYS A 392 -6.34 7.07 5.55
CA LYS A 392 -6.15 8.53 5.57
C LYS A 392 -6.96 9.33 4.56
N THR A 393 -7.44 8.74 3.47
CA THR A 393 -8.33 9.40 2.50
C THR A 393 -9.70 8.76 2.51
N ASP A 394 -10.73 9.46 2.01
CA ASP A 394 -12.05 8.89 1.67
C ASP A 394 -12.31 8.98 0.16
N ASN A 395 -11.27 9.31 -0.61
CA ASN A 395 -11.38 9.51 -2.05
C ASN A 395 -11.45 8.15 -2.75
N TYR A 396 -12.66 7.77 -3.13
CA TYR A 396 -12.96 6.52 -3.85
C TYR A 396 -12.10 6.36 -5.13
N PHE A 397 -11.82 7.43 -5.86
CA PHE A 397 -11.02 7.36 -7.09
C PHE A 397 -9.59 6.86 -6.82
N VAL A 398 -8.97 7.33 -5.74
CA VAL A 398 -7.62 6.90 -5.32
C VAL A 398 -7.64 5.41 -4.94
N CYS A 399 -8.65 4.98 -4.17
CA CYS A 399 -8.81 3.58 -3.80
C CYS A 399 -9.05 2.69 -5.03
N SER A 400 -9.82 3.16 -6.01
CA SER A 400 -10.06 2.45 -7.27
C SER A 400 -8.76 2.24 -8.06
N GLN A 401 -7.88 3.25 -8.13
CA GLN A 401 -6.56 3.11 -8.78
C GLN A 401 -5.68 2.05 -8.10
N ILE A 402 -5.72 1.96 -6.77
CA ILE A 402 -5.02 0.92 -6.00
C ILE A 402 -5.56 -0.47 -6.36
N ASN A 403 -6.88 -0.64 -6.41
CA ASN A 403 -7.49 -1.92 -6.76
C ASN A 403 -7.18 -2.32 -8.22
N GLN A 404 -7.12 -1.35 -9.14
CA GLN A 404 -6.72 -1.60 -10.53
C GLN A 404 -5.28 -2.13 -10.63
N ILE A 405 -4.32 -1.54 -9.90
CA ILE A 405 -2.93 -2.03 -9.93
C ILE A 405 -2.79 -3.38 -9.22
N ILE A 406 -3.50 -3.61 -8.11
CA ILE A 406 -3.54 -4.95 -7.45
C ILE A 406 -4.04 -5.99 -8.46
N SER A 407 -5.14 -5.72 -9.17
CA SER A 407 -5.65 -6.65 -10.18
C SER A 407 -4.66 -6.88 -11.33
N LYS A 408 -3.92 -5.85 -11.78
CA LYS A 408 -2.86 -6.03 -12.79
C LYS A 408 -1.73 -6.93 -12.26
N ILE A 409 -1.30 -6.75 -11.02
CA ILE A 409 -0.29 -7.61 -10.37
C ILE A 409 -0.81 -9.06 -10.32
N SER A 410 -2.06 -9.27 -9.90
CA SER A 410 -2.67 -10.60 -9.83
C SER A 410 -2.68 -11.32 -11.18
N ILE A 411 -3.01 -10.62 -12.27
CA ILE A 411 -2.95 -11.19 -13.62
C ILE A 411 -1.52 -11.56 -14.01
N SER A 412 -0.52 -10.74 -13.66
CA SER A 412 0.89 -11.06 -13.91
C SER A 412 1.35 -12.30 -13.15
N CYS A 413 0.89 -12.50 -11.90
CA CYS A 413 1.24 -13.67 -11.08
C CYS A 413 0.64 -14.99 -11.59
N LEU A 414 -0.47 -14.95 -12.34
CA LEU A 414 -1.08 -16.14 -12.95
C LEU A 414 -0.15 -16.86 -13.91
N ALA A 415 0.69 -16.12 -14.64
CA ALA A 415 1.59 -16.68 -15.64
C ALA A 415 2.68 -17.56 -15.02
N GLU A 416 2.94 -17.42 -13.72
CA GLU A 416 4.07 -18.06 -13.03
C GLU A 416 3.63 -19.07 -11.95
N ASN A 417 2.32 -19.31 -11.78
CA ASN A 417 1.75 -20.23 -10.78
C ASN A 417 2.27 -20.02 -9.34
N GLN A 418 2.41 -18.76 -8.91
CA GLN A 418 2.93 -18.43 -7.58
C GLN A 418 1.80 -18.21 -6.56
N GLU A 419 1.38 -19.30 -5.91
CA GLU A 419 0.30 -19.30 -4.90
C GLU A 419 0.52 -18.28 -3.78
N ALA A 420 1.74 -18.18 -3.26
CA ALA A 420 2.08 -17.25 -2.17
C ALA A 420 1.81 -15.79 -2.54
N PHE A 421 2.04 -15.41 -3.79
CA PHE A 421 1.84 -14.04 -4.28
C PHE A 421 0.34 -13.76 -4.41
N SER A 422 -0.40 -14.68 -5.02
CA SER A 422 -1.86 -14.60 -5.13
C SER A 422 -2.53 -14.54 -3.75
N LYS A 423 -2.06 -15.34 -2.78
CA LYS A 423 -2.57 -15.34 -1.39
C LYS A 423 -2.42 -13.97 -0.75
N GLU A 424 -1.23 -13.35 -0.87
CA GLU A 424 -0.98 -12.03 -0.30
C GLU A 424 -1.80 -10.94 -0.98
N LEU A 425 -2.00 -11.01 -2.30
CA LEU A 425 -2.85 -10.07 -3.05
C LEU A 425 -4.32 -10.15 -2.60
N VAL A 426 -4.84 -11.36 -2.36
CA VAL A 426 -6.20 -11.53 -1.81
C VAL A 426 -6.26 -11.02 -0.35
N ASN A 427 -5.22 -11.25 0.45
CA ASN A 427 -5.12 -10.75 1.82
C ASN A 427 -5.20 -9.22 1.90
N ILE A 428 -4.70 -8.49 0.89
CA ILE A 428 -4.86 -7.03 0.81
C ILE A 428 -6.35 -6.67 0.88
N TYR A 429 -7.21 -7.26 0.05
CA TYR A 429 -8.65 -6.96 0.04
C TYR A 429 -9.33 -7.26 1.38
N PHE A 430 -8.97 -8.35 2.05
CA PHE A 430 -9.47 -8.63 3.41
C PHE A 430 -9.04 -7.54 4.40
N ASN A 431 -7.81 -7.04 4.32
CA ASN A 431 -7.36 -5.89 5.12
C ASN A 431 -8.11 -4.60 4.75
N GLN A 432 -8.42 -4.39 3.47
CA GLN A 432 -9.24 -3.25 3.04
C GLN A 432 -10.65 -3.32 3.65
N ILE A 433 -11.29 -4.50 3.71
CA ILE A 433 -12.59 -4.71 4.39
C ILE A 433 -12.50 -4.33 5.87
N ARG A 434 -11.43 -4.78 6.57
CA ARG A 434 -11.21 -4.47 7.99
C ARG A 434 -11.10 -2.96 8.24
N ILE A 435 -10.41 -2.23 7.36
CA ILE A 435 -10.30 -0.77 7.44
C ILE A 435 -11.64 -0.11 7.07
N ALA A 436 -12.31 -0.62 6.04
CA ALA A 436 -13.56 -0.09 5.52
C ALA A 436 -14.70 -0.15 6.53
N TRP A 437 -14.79 -1.23 7.31
CA TRP A 437 -15.79 -1.38 8.36
C TRP A 437 -15.82 -0.20 9.34
N ASN A 438 -14.66 0.35 9.70
CA ASN A 438 -14.58 1.48 10.64
C ASN A 438 -14.83 2.86 10.02
N LYS A 439 -14.71 2.99 8.68
CA LYS A 439 -14.51 4.29 8.05
C LYS A 439 -15.42 4.58 6.85
N TYR A 440 -15.81 3.56 6.12
CA TYR A 440 -16.58 3.64 4.88
C TYR A 440 -17.94 2.97 4.99
N GLU A 441 -18.49 2.91 6.21
CA GLU A 441 -19.75 2.25 6.56
C GLU A 441 -20.87 2.52 5.55
N HIS A 442 -21.13 3.78 5.19
CA HIS A 442 -22.26 4.15 4.33
C HIS A 442 -21.90 4.31 2.83
N ASN A 443 -20.71 3.89 2.38
CA ASN A 443 -20.29 4.05 0.98
C ASN A 443 -20.55 2.78 0.15
N ASP A 444 -21.78 2.59 -0.31
CA ASP A 444 -22.18 1.38 -1.04
C ASP A 444 -21.43 1.17 -2.35
N ILE A 445 -21.04 2.24 -3.06
CA ILE A 445 -20.26 2.13 -4.30
C ILE A 445 -18.90 1.51 -3.99
N PHE A 446 -18.22 2.03 -2.96
CA PHE A 446 -16.95 1.50 -2.50
C PHE A 446 -17.04 0.02 -2.14
N TRP A 447 -18.04 -0.37 -1.34
CA TRP A 447 -18.22 -1.77 -0.95
C TRP A 447 -18.49 -2.69 -2.14
N LYS A 448 -19.35 -2.29 -3.07
CA LYS A 448 -19.64 -3.08 -4.28
C LYS A 448 -18.39 -3.33 -5.11
N ASP A 449 -17.57 -2.31 -5.33
CA ASP A 449 -16.35 -2.46 -6.12
C ASP A 449 -15.28 -3.26 -5.37
N LEU A 450 -15.17 -3.09 -4.05
CA LEU A 450 -14.27 -3.87 -3.21
C LEU A 450 -14.61 -5.37 -3.27
N PHE A 451 -15.88 -5.73 -3.09
CA PHE A 451 -16.32 -7.13 -3.16
C PHE A 451 -16.22 -7.72 -4.58
N LYS A 452 -16.46 -6.90 -5.61
CA LYS A 452 -16.25 -7.30 -7.00
C LYS A 452 -14.79 -7.66 -7.27
N GLU A 453 -13.84 -6.84 -6.84
CA GLU A 453 -12.42 -7.12 -7.00
C GLU A 453 -11.94 -8.27 -6.10
N LEU A 454 -12.44 -8.38 -4.86
CA LEU A 454 -12.16 -9.54 -4.00
C LEU A 454 -12.61 -10.84 -4.70
N LYS A 455 -13.84 -10.88 -5.20
CA LYS A 455 -14.39 -12.05 -5.91
C LYS A 455 -13.48 -12.47 -7.07
N LYS A 456 -13.10 -11.51 -7.90
CA LYS A 456 -12.19 -11.74 -9.04
C LYS A 456 -10.86 -12.34 -8.58
N ASN A 457 -10.24 -11.80 -7.54
CA ASN A 457 -8.92 -12.25 -7.10
C ASN A 457 -8.93 -13.57 -6.31
N VAL A 458 -10.01 -13.88 -5.58
CA VAL A 458 -10.22 -15.21 -4.98
C VAL A 458 -10.37 -16.27 -6.07
N LEU A 459 -11.12 -15.97 -7.15
CA LEU A 459 -11.22 -16.85 -8.31
C LEU A 459 -9.84 -17.11 -8.93
N LEU A 460 -9.05 -16.05 -9.16
CA LEU A 460 -7.70 -16.20 -9.70
C LEU A 460 -6.82 -17.08 -8.80
N LEU A 461 -6.86 -16.88 -7.48
CA LEU A 461 -6.13 -17.71 -6.52
C LEU A 461 -6.55 -19.18 -6.60
N SER A 462 -7.84 -19.46 -6.75
CA SER A 462 -8.37 -20.83 -6.90
C SER A 462 -8.00 -21.52 -8.21
N VAL A 463 -7.57 -20.78 -9.24
CA VAL A 463 -7.06 -21.38 -10.48
C VAL A 463 -5.57 -21.68 -10.38
N THR A 464 -4.82 -20.87 -9.62
CA THR A 464 -3.36 -21.07 -9.43
C THR A 464 -3.01 -22.17 -8.44
N ASN A 465 -3.96 -22.60 -7.60
CA ASN A 465 -3.74 -23.63 -6.61
C ASN A 465 -4.23 -24.98 -7.15
N ASN A 466 -3.56 -26.07 -6.77
CA ASN A 466 -4.11 -27.43 -6.93
C ASN A 466 -4.86 -27.89 -5.68
N LEU A 467 -4.75 -27.15 -4.56
CA LEU A 467 -5.31 -27.48 -3.25
C LEU A 467 -6.20 -26.33 -2.73
N SER A 468 -7.29 -26.62 -2.02
CA SER A 468 -8.21 -25.60 -1.47
C SER A 468 -7.68 -24.82 -0.24
N LEU A 469 -6.43 -25.08 0.17
CA LEU A 469 -5.92 -24.67 1.49
C LEU A 469 -5.74 -23.16 1.64
N SER A 470 -5.13 -22.47 0.66
CA SER A 470 -4.89 -21.03 0.80
C SER A 470 -6.15 -20.18 0.80
N VAL A 471 -7.19 -20.58 0.05
CA VAL A 471 -8.50 -19.89 0.10
C VAL A 471 -9.16 -20.13 1.46
N SER A 472 -9.15 -21.38 1.93
CA SER A 472 -9.67 -21.76 3.26
C SER A 472 -9.00 -20.94 4.36
N ASP A 473 -7.67 -20.86 4.37
CA ASP A 473 -6.89 -20.09 5.36
C ASP A 473 -7.32 -18.63 5.42
N LEU A 474 -7.52 -17.98 4.26
CA LEU A 474 -7.91 -16.57 4.20
C LEU A 474 -9.32 -16.35 4.78
N PHE A 475 -10.25 -17.24 4.47
CA PHE A 475 -11.63 -17.18 4.98
C PHE A 475 -11.68 -17.47 6.48
N ILE A 476 -10.89 -18.43 6.98
CA ILE A 476 -10.75 -18.73 8.42
C ILE A 476 -10.15 -17.53 9.17
N ASN A 477 -9.09 -16.91 8.62
CA ASN A 477 -8.48 -15.72 9.22
C ASN A 477 -9.44 -14.52 9.23
N PHE A 478 -10.27 -14.38 8.21
CA PHE A 478 -11.31 -13.35 8.17
C PHE A 478 -12.41 -13.62 9.21
N HIS A 479 -12.85 -14.87 9.33
CA HIS A 479 -13.84 -15.26 10.33
C HIS A 479 -13.33 -15.05 11.76
N THR A 480 -12.07 -15.42 12.04
CA THR A 480 -11.44 -15.18 13.34
C THR A 480 -11.49 -13.70 13.72
N TRP A 481 -11.26 -12.81 12.74
CA TRP A 481 -11.41 -11.37 12.95
C TRP A 481 -12.87 -10.97 13.22
N GLN A 482 -13.86 -11.50 12.47
CA GLN A 482 -15.28 -11.23 12.74
C GLN A 482 -15.70 -11.66 14.15
N VAL A 483 -15.24 -12.83 14.62
CA VAL A 483 -15.49 -13.34 15.98
C VAL A 483 -14.88 -12.42 17.04
N ASN A 484 -13.65 -11.95 16.83
CA ASN A 484 -13.01 -11.00 17.74
C ASN A 484 -13.77 -9.67 17.81
N VAL A 485 -14.25 -9.17 16.67
CA VAL A 485 -15.06 -7.95 16.61
C VAL A 485 -16.38 -8.12 17.38
N ILE A 486 -17.14 -9.18 17.14
CA ILE A 486 -18.43 -9.35 17.83
C ILE A 486 -18.26 -9.60 19.33
N ASN A 487 -17.21 -10.34 19.74
CA ASN A 487 -16.89 -10.53 21.15
C ASN A 487 -16.49 -9.20 21.83
N TRP A 488 -15.76 -8.33 21.12
CA TRP A 488 -15.47 -6.99 21.61
C TRP A 488 -16.75 -6.16 21.78
N ILE A 489 -17.66 -6.16 20.78
CA ILE A 489 -18.97 -5.48 20.87
C ILE A 489 -19.76 -6.00 22.06
N PHE A 490 -19.75 -7.31 22.28
CA PHE A 490 -20.39 -7.95 23.43
C PHE A 490 -19.80 -7.51 24.78
N GLY A 491 -18.52 -7.12 24.83
CA GLY A 491 -17.84 -6.64 26.01
C GLY A 491 -18.02 -5.14 26.30
N LEU A 492 -18.60 -4.36 25.37
CA LEU A 492 -18.87 -2.94 25.57
C LEU A 492 -19.90 -2.71 26.69
N LYS A 493 -19.60 -1.75 27.57
CA LYS A 493 -20.43 -1.41 28.73
C LYS A 493 -21.46 -0.33 28.44
N GLU A 494 -21.15 0.57 27.51
CA GLU A 494 -22.07 1.64 27.13
C GLU A 494 -23.08 1.12 26.09
N GLU A 495 -24.37 1.11 26.46
CA GLU A 495 -25.43 0.55 25.60
C GLU A 495 -25.52 1.25 24.24
N LYS A 496 -25.33 2.58 24.21
CA LYS A 496 -25.39 3.36 22.97
C LYS A 496 -24.25 2.99 22.02
N GLU A 497 -23.02 2.90 22.53
CA GLU A 497 -21.83 2.51 21.76
C GLU A 497 -21.93 1.05 21.31
N GLN A 498 -22.42 0.16 22.18
CA GLN A 498 -22.65 -1.24 21.85
C GLN A 498 -23.65 -1.39 20.70
N LYS A 499 -24.78 -0.68 20.77
CA LYS A 499 -25.82 -0.71 19.73
C LYS A 499 -25.29 -0.19 18.40
N GLU A 500 -24.62 0.97 18.40
CA GLU A 500 -24.05 1.56 17.19
C GLU A 500 -23.05 0.59 16.50
N ASN A 501 -22.13 -0.01 17.26
CA ASN A 501 -21.17 -0.95 16.67
C ASN A 501 -21.82 -2.28 16.25
N LEU A 502 -22.88 -2.70 16.94
CA LEU A 502 -23.63 -3.90 16.57
C LEU A 502 -24.37 -3.70 15.24
N ASP A 503 -25.03 -2.56 15.04
CA ASP A 503 -25.71 -2.23 13.78
C ASP A 503 -24.71 -2.23 12.61
N LYS A 504 -23.52 -1.63 12.80
CA LYS A 504 -22.41 -1.66 11.83
C LYS A 504 -21.96 -3.07 11.47
N PHE A 505 -21.88 -3.93 12.48
CA PHE A 505 -21.44 -5.30 12.29
C PHE A 505 -22.51 -6.14 11.57
N ILE A 506 -23.79 -5.89 11.84
CA ILE A 506 -24.92 -6.51 11.12
C ILE A 506 -24.89 -6.12 9.64
N GLU A 507 -24.67 -4.85 9.32
CA GLU A 507 -24.53 -4.40 7.92
C GLU A 507 -23.33 -5.07 7.22
N LEU A 508 -22.22 -5.26 7.91
CA LEU A 508 -21.07 -6.03 7.40
C LEU A 508 -21.44 -7.49 7.12
N LEU A 509 -22.20 -8.14 8.02
CA LEU A 509 -22.67 -9.52 7.82
C LEU A 509 -23.63 -9.62 6.63
N GLU A 510 -24.52 -8.64 6.43
CA GLU A 510 -25.38 -8.57 5.24
C GLU A 510 -24.54 -8.51 3.96
N ARG A 511 -23.61 -7.55 3.89
CA ARG A 511 -22.73 -7.38 2.73
C ARG A 511 -21.87 -8.61 2.45
N TRP A 512 -21.35 -9.24 3.50
CA TRP A 512 -20.58 -10.48 3.37
C TRP A 512 -21.46 -11.65 2.89
N GLY A 513 -22.69 -11.77 3.40
CA GLY A 513 -23.67 -12.74 2.94
C GLY A 513 -24.02 -12.57 1.46
N ASP A 514 -24.27 -11.33 1.03
CA ASP A 514 -24.54 -10.99 -0.36
C ASP A 514 -23.33 -11.28 -1.26
N PHE A 515 -22.12 -10.97 -0.80
CA PHE A 515 -20.88 -11.36 -1.49
C PHE A 515 -20.78 -12.88 -1.66
N LEU A 516 -21.02 -13.66 -0.61
CA LEU A 516 -20.97 -15.13 -0.68
C LEU A 516 -22.04 -15.68 -1.64
N LEU A 517 -23.24 -15.10 -1.64
CA LEU A 517 -24.33 -15.45 -2.55
C LEU A 517 -23.94 -15.21 -4.01
N ASP A 518 -23.45 -14.01 -4.31
CA ASP A 518 -22.99 -13.67 -5.66
C ASP A 518 -21.77 -14.48 -6.08
N PHE A 519 -20.90 -14.81 -5.13
CA PHE A 519 -19.75 -15.66 -5.38
C PHE A 519 -20.17 -17.10 -5.70
N ALA A 520 -21.10 -17.67 -4.92
CA ALA A 520 -21.67 -18.99 -5.18
C ALA A 520 -22.41 -19.04 -6.53
N ARG A 521 -23.11 -17.96 -6.91
CA ARG A 521 -23.77 -17.83 -8.21
C ARG A 521 -22.78 -17.88 -9.37
N ASP A 522 -21.62 -17.24 -9.26
CA ASP A 522 -20.63 -17.21 -10.35
C ASP A 522 -19.89 -18.53 -10.49
N VAL A 523 -19.53 -19.15 -9.37
CA VAL A 523 -18.69 -20.35 -9.34
C VAL A 523 -19.50 -21.63 -9.58
N GLY A 524 -20.62 -21.81 -8.88
CA GLY A 524 -21.27 -23.12 -8.76
C GLY A 524 -20.37 -24.20 -8.13
N LEU A 525 -20.74 -25.48 -8.26
CA LEU A 525 -19.93 -26.61 -7.78
C LEU A 525 -18.70 -26.92 -8.65
N GLU A 526 -18.58 -26.38 -9.87
CA GLU A 526 -17.51 -26.79 -10.81
C GLU A 526 -16.11 -26.53 -10.26
N ASN A 527 -15.94 -25.48 -9.43
CA ASN A 527 -14.68 -25.20 -8.76
C ASN A 527 -14.66 -25.77 -7.34
N LYS A 528 -14.20 -27.03 -7.23
CA LYS A 528 -14.06 -27.76 -5.96
C LYS A 528 -13.20 -27.03 -4.92
N GLN A 529 -12.36 -26.09 -5.32
CA GLN A 529 -11.38 -25.44 -4.44
C GLN A 529 -11.97 -24.32 -3.58
N VAL A 530 -13.08 -23.71 -4.01
CA VAL A 530 -13.72 -22.59 -3.29
C VAL A 530 -15.00 -23.01 -2.55
N GLY A 531 -15.53 -24.20 -2.86
CA GLY A 531 -16.75 -24.73 -2.24
C GLY A 531 -16.70 -24.88 -0.73
N LEU A 532 -15.67 -25.58 -0.25
CA LEU A 532 -15.47 -25.78 1.18
C LEU A 532 -15.27 -24.46 1.93
N PRO A 533 -14.44 -23.50 1.47
CA PRO A 533 -14.37 -22.15 2.04
C PRO A 533 -15.72 -21.42 2.14
N ILE A 534 -16.57 -21.52 1.11
CA ILE A 534 -17.91 -20.92 1.12
C ILE A 534 -18.77 -21.58 2.21
N ILE A 535 -18.86 -22.92 2.21
CA ILE A 535 -19.66 -23.69 3.18
C ILE A 535 -19.22 -23.39 4.61
N GLN A 536 -17.91 -23.40 4.86
CA GLN A 536 -17.32 -23.07 6.15
C GLN A 536 -17.65 -21.63 6.57
N SER A 537 -17.58 -20.66 5.66
CA SER A 537 -17.91 -19.28 5.98
C SER A 537 -19.39 -19.10 6.34
N LEU A 538 -20.29 -19.84 5.69
CA LEU A 538 -21.72 -19.83 5.99
C LEU A 538 -22.00 -20.43 7.37
N ASP A 539 -21.43 -21.60 7.69
CA ASP A 539 -21.55 -22.23 9.02
C ASP A 539 -21.07 -21.28 10.12
N ASN A 540 -19.91 -20.68 9.90
CA ASN A 540 -19.30 -19.70 10.78
C ASN A 540 -20.17 -18.44 10.99
N ASN A 541 -20.80 -17.91 9.93
CA ASN A 541 -21.73 -16.79 10.04
C ASN A 541 -22.98 -17.17 10.84
N LEU A 542 -23.52 -18.38 10.67
CA LEU A 542 -24.69 -18.85 11.42
C LEU A 542 -24.41 -18.86 12.93
N ARG A 543 -23.22 -19.32 13.35
CA ARG A 543 -22.81 -19.28 14.77
C ARG A 543 -22.80 -17.85 15.33
N ILE A 544 -22.32 -16.89 14.54
CA ILE A 544 -22.35 -15.47 14.92
C ILE A 544 -23.80 -14.97 15.04
N VAL A 545 -24.66 -15.28 14.06
CA VAL A 545 -26.08 -14.90 14.06
C VAL A 545 -26.79 -15.43 15.31
N TYR A 546 -26.59 -16.69 15.69
CA TYR A 546 -27.12 -17.24 16.93
C TYR A 546 -26.57 -16.54 18.17
N GLY A 547 -25.26 -16.26 18.19
CA GLY A 547 -24.63 -15.50 19.27
C GLY A 547 -25.31 -14.14 19.47
N ILE A 548 -25.53 -13.40 18.39
CA ILE A 548 -26.22 -12.10 18.43
C ILE A 548 -27.66 -12.27 18.90
N LYS A 549 -28.43 -13.18 18.29
CA LYS A 549 -29.85 -13.39 18.63
C LYS A 549 -30.07 -13.83 20.08
N SER A 550 -29.14 -14.62 20.62
CA SER A 550 -29.19 -15.09 22.01
C SER A 550 -29.04 -13.94 23.02
N LYS A 551 -28.19 -12.96 22.70
CA LYS A 551 -27.89 -11.82 23.55
C LYS A 551 -28.83 -10.63 23.31
N PHE A 552 -29.23 -10.40 22.07
CA PHE A 552 -30.07 -9.30 21.61
C PHE A 552 -31.32 -9.83 20.91
N LYS A 553 -32.33 -10.23 21.70
CA LYS A 553 -33.52 -10.94 21.20
C LYS A 553 -34.35 -10.11 20.21
N GLU A 554 -34.35 -8.79 20.36
CA GLU A 554 -35.17 -7.85 19.60
C GLU A 554 -34.65 -7.57 18.18
N ILE A 555 -33.40 -7.94 17.87
CA ILE A 555 -32.81 -7.70 16.56
C ILE A 555 -33.39 -8.70 15.55
N ASP A 556 -33.88 -8.19 14.44
CA ASP A 556 -34.30 -9.00 13.31
C ASP A 556 -33.07 -9.42 12.48
N LEU A 557 -32.83 -10.73 12.41
CA LEU A 557 -31.74 -11.35 11.66
C LEU A 557 -32.26 -12.32 10.61
N ASP A 558 -33.58 -12.36 10.36
CA ASP A 558 -34.22 -13.33 9.46
C ASP A 558 -33.65 -13.26 8.05
N LYS A 559 -33.39 -12.04 7.56
CA LYS A 559 -32.82 -11.81 6.23
C LYS A 559 -31.42 -12.42 6.13
N ILE A 560 -30.53 -12.09 7.06
CA ILE A 560 -29.15 -12.60 7.09
C ILE A 560 -29.14 -14.13 7.20
N TYR A 561 -29.98 -14.66 8.09
CA TYR A 561 -30.17 -16.10 8.30
C TYR A 561 -30.58 -16.79 6.99
N LYS A 562 -31.67 -16.33 6.36
CA LYS A 562 -32.17 -16.89 5.09
C LYS A 562 -31.15 -16.77 3.95
N THR A 563 -30.41 -15.66 3.86
CA THR A 563 -29.37 -15.46 2.84
C THR A 563 -28.31 -16.54 2.90
N GLN A 564 -27.91 -17.03 4.09
CA GLN A 564 -26.90 -18.09 4.18
C GLN A 564 -27.36 -19.37 3.45
N PHE A 565 -28.64 -19.72 3.57
CA PHE A 565 -29.21 -20.91 2.94
C PHE A 565 -29.55 -20.71 1.47
N TYR A 566 -29.92 -19.49 1.06
CA TYR A 566 -30.02 -19.18 -0.37
C TYR A 566 -28.67 -19.33 -1.08
N THR A 567 -27.57 -18.95 -0.43
CA THR A 567 -26.22 -19.18 -0.97
C THR A 567 -25.96 -20.66 -1.20
N LEU A 568 -26.30 -21.53 -0.23
CA LEU A 568 -26.21 -22.98 -0.39
C LEU A 568 -27.07 -23.47 -1.57
N SER A 569 -28.33 -23.04 -1.67
CA SER A 569 -29.20 -23.41 -2.78
C SER A 569 -28.60 -23.09 -4.15
N TRP A 570 -28.06 -21.88 -4.31
CA TRP A 570 -27.47 -21.43 -5.58
C TRP A 570 -26.19 -22.18 -5.91
N TYR A 571 -25.38 -22.48 -4.89
CA TYR A 571 -24.13 -23.20 -5.05
C TYR A 571 -24.32 -24.57 -5.75
N PHE A 572 -25.40 -25.31 -5.43
CA PHE A 572 -25.69 -26.62 -6.02
C PHE A 572 -26.53 -26.58 -7.33
N GLN A 573 -27.14 -25.44 -7.65
CA GLN A 573 -28.03 -25.36 -8.81
C GLN A 573 -27.29 -25.51 -10.15
N LYS A 574 -26.06 -24.97 -10.25
CA LYS A 574 -25.29 -24.88 -11.51
C LYS A 574 -24.55 -26.15 -11.95
N THR A 575 -24.54 -27.20 -11.14
CA THR A 575 -23.75 -28.41 -11.43
C THR A 575 -24.42 -29.29 -12.47
N ASP A 576 -23.73 -29.67 -13.55
CA ASP A 576 -24.33 -30.56 -14.55
C ASP A 576 -24.31 -32.05 -14.14
N LYS A 577 -23.29 -32.49 -13.39
CA LYS A 577 -23.16 -33.87 -12.87
C LYS A 577 -22.54 -33.92 -11.48
N VAL A 578 -22.99 -34.86 -10.65
CA VAL A 578 -22.45 -35.12 -9.31
C VAL A 578 -21.67 -36.44 -9.32
N ASP A 579 -20.35 -36.35 -9.29
CA ASP A 579 -19.41 -37.47 -9.06
C ASP A 579 -19.15 -37.70 -7.55
N GLU A 580 -18.58 -38.84 -7.17
CA GLU A 580 -18.39 -39.23 -5.76
C GLU A 580 -17.69 -38.18 -4.89
N SER A 581 -16.69 -37.46 -5.42
CA SER A 581 -16.01 -36.38 -4.68
C SER A 581 -16.90 -35.20 -4.28
N PHE A 582 -18.07 -35.03 -4.92
CA PHE A 582 -19.04 -33.99 -4.58
C PHE A 582 -19.96 -34.37 -3.41
N LEU A 583 -20.07 -35.66 -3.09
CA LEU A 583 -20.86 -36.15 -1.96
C LEU A 583 -20.38 -35.56 -0.64
N PHE A 584 -19.07 -35.33 -0.48
CA PHE A 584 -18.53 -34.78 0.78
C PHE A 584 -19.04 -33.36 1.10
N ASN A 585 -18.99 -32.44 0.13
CA ASN A 585 -19.53 -31.08 0.31
C ASN A 585 -21.06 -31.10 0.46
N PHE A 586 -21.73 -32.00 -0.24
CA PHE A 586 -23.17 -32.19 -0.12
C PHE A 586 -23.56 -32.70 1.27
N GLU A 587 -22.86 -33.71 1.81
CA GLU A 587 -23.11 -34.26 3.13
C GLU A 587 -22.90 -33.22 4.24
N GLN A 588 -21.84 -32.41 4.15
CA GLN A 588 -21.64 -31.29 5.09
C GLN A 588 -22.79 -30.28 5.03
N VAL A 589 -23.28 -29.96 3.85
CA VAL A 589 -24.41 -29.03 3.69
C VAL A 589 -25.70 -29.61 4.24
N LEU A 590 -25.97 -30.90 3.99
CA LEU A 590 -27.09 -31.59 4.59
C LEU A 590 -26.95 -31.62 6.12
N GLU A 591 -25.76 -31.84 6.66
CA GLU A 591 -25.52 -31.78 8.11
C GLU A 591 -25.86 -30.41 8.69
N ILE A 592 -25.37 -29.34 8.06
CA ILE A 592 -25.70 -27.97 8.48
C ILE A 592 -27.21 -27.79 8.48
N LEU A 593 -27.90 -28.09 7.37
CA LEU A 593 -29.36 -27.92 7.29
C LEU A 593 -30.10 -28.76 8.34
N LEU A 594 -29.69 -30.01 8.56
CA LEU A 594 -30.37 -30.91 9.49
C LEU A 594 -30.17 -30.47 10.95
N ARG A 595 -28.96 -30.00 11.28
CA ARG A 595 -28.64 -29.40 12.58
C ARG A 595 -29.47 -28.12 12.81
N GLU A 596 -29.56 -27.26 11.81
CA GLU A 596 -30.33 -26.02 11.87
C GLU A 596 -31.84 -26.27 12.05
N ILE A 597 -32.40 -27.25 11.34
CA ILE A 597 -33.79 -27.69 11.50
C ILE A 597 -34.04 -28.21 12.93
N ARG A 598 -33.16 -29.09 13.42
CA ARG A 598 -33.24 -29.64 14.78
C ARG A 598 -33.21 -28.54 15.83
N ASP A 599 -32.22 -27.66 15.77
CA ASP A 599 -31.97 -26.65 16.81
C ASP A 599 -33.11 -25.62 16.86
N ASN A 600 -33.69 -25.26 15.71
CA ASN A 600 -34.86 -24.38 15.67
C ASN A 600 -36.16 -25.09 16.05
N PHE A 601 -36.32 -26.40 15.86
CA PHE A 601 -37.47 -27.10 16.43
C PHE A 601 -37.45 -27.13 17.96
N LYS A 602 -36.25 -27.24 18.56
CA LYS A 602 -36.08 -27.16 20.02
C LYS A 602 -36.30 -25.75 20.55
N ASN A 603 -35.62 -24.77 19.95
CA ASN A 603 -35.48 -23.44 20.54
C ASN A 603 -36.44 -22.40 19.93
N LYS A 604 -37.06 -22.70 18.79
CA LYS A 604 -37.99 -21.83 18.03
C LYS A 604 -37.43 -20.43 17.75
N ILE A 605 -36.17 -20.35 17.34
CA ILE A 605 -35.47 -19.07 17.12
C ILE A 605 -35.83 -18.49 15.75
N PHE A 606 -35.77 -19.31 14.70
CA PHE A 606 -36.09 -18.94 13.32
C PHE A 606 -37.14 -19.90 12.72
N ASP A 607 -37.86 -19.44 11.69
CA ASP A 607 -38.74 -20.30 10.90
C ASP A 607 -37.94 -21.20 9.95
N VAL A 608 -38.17 -22.51 10.05
CA VAL A 608 -37.44 -23.54 9.30
C VAL A 608 -38.17 -24.04 8.07
N GLY A 609 -39.37 -23.53 7.74
CA GLY A 609 -40.13 -24.00 6.58
C GLY A 609 -39.30 -24.00 5.29
N HIS A 610 -38.62 -22.88 5.02
CA HIS A 610 -37.75 -22.73 3.86
C HIS A 610 -36.52 -23.67 3.86
N LEU A 611 -36.02 -24.06 5.04
CA LEU A 611 -34.89 -25.00 5.18
C LEU A 611 -35.29 -26.41 4.82
N ILE A 612 -36.48 -26.83 5.26
CA ILE A 612 -37.04 -28.14 4.93
C ILE A 612 -37.23 -28.25 3.41
N ASP A 613 -37.81 -27.22 2.79
CA ASP A 613 -37.98 -27.16 1.34
C ASP A 613 -36.63 -27.18 0.60
N LEU A 614 -35.63 -26.46 1.11
CA LEU A 614 -34.29 -26.47 0.55
C LEU A 614 -33.63 -27.85 0.66
N TYR A 615 -33.73 -28.50 1.82
CA TYR A 615 -33.18 -29.85 2.05
C TYR A 615 -33.74 -30.86 1.06
N VAL A 616 -35.07 -30.86 0.89
CA VAL A 616 -35.75 -31.74 -0.07
C VAL A 616 -35.32 -31.42 -1.49
N ARG A 617 -35.31 -30.14 -1.88
CA ARG A 617 -34.92 -29.69 -3.23
C ARG A 617 -33.48 -30.07 -3.56
N LEU A 618 -32.55 -29.91 -2.63
CA LEU A 618 -31.16 -30.30 -2.85
C LEU A 618 -31.03 -31.80 -3.08
N ILE A 619 -31.78 -32.63 -2.35
CA ILE A 619 -31.80 -34.08 -2.57
C ILE A 619 -32.38 -34.43 -3.95
N GLU A 620 -33.49 -33.80 -4.35
CA GLU A 620 -34.04 -33.99 -5.71
C GLU A 620 -33.03 -33.64 -6.80
N GLN A 621 -32.37 -32.48 -6.66
CA GLN A 621 -31.37 -32.04 -7.62
C GLN A 621 -30.18 -33.01 -7.69
N HIS A 622 -29.71 -33.52 -6.56
CA HIS A 622 -28.63 -34.51 -6.55
C HIS A 622 -29.07 -35.84 -7.12
N PHE A 623 -30.31 -36.27 -6.86
CA PHE A 623 -30.87 -37.48 -7.45
C PHE A 623 -30.91 -37.39 -8.97
N GLU A 624 -31.34 -36.26 -9.55
CA GLU A 624 -31.40 -36.07 -11.00
C GLU A 624 -30.02 -35.98 -11.65
N LYS A 625 -29.04 -35.43 -10.94
CA LYS A 625 -27.67 -35.19 -11.44
C LYS A 625 -26.68 -36.31 -11.09
N ALA A 626 -27.10 -37.31 -10.32
CA ALA A 626 -26.27 -38.45 -9.96
C ALA A 626 -25.94 -39.25 -11.21
N THR A 627 -24.67 -39.57 -11.41
CA THR A 627 -24.28 -40.49 -12.47
C THR A 627 -24.89 -41.87 -12.19
N LEU A 628 -25.45 -42.52 -13.22
CA LEU A 628 -26.09 -43.83 -13.09
C LEU A 628 -25.16 -44.90 -12.51
N GLY A 629 -23.84 -44.77 -12.69
CA GLY A 629 -22.83 -45.62 -12.06
C GLY A 629 -23.18 -47.11 -12.12
N TYR A 630 -22.90 -47.83 -11.02
CA TYR A 630 -23.47 -49.16 -10.76
C TYR A 630 -24.86 -49.09 -10.13
N GLY A 631 -25.50 -47.92 -9.95
CA GLY A 631 -26.86 -47.78 -9.40
C GLY A 631 -26.98 -47.64 -7.86
N TYR A 632 -25.89 -47.73 -7.08
CA TYR A 632 -25.92 -47.55 -5.61
C TYR A 632 -26.10 -46.10 -5.14
N ASN A 633 -25.79 -45.11 -5.99
CA ASN A 633 -25.83 -43.69 -5.61
C ASN A 633 -27.24 -43.19 -5.34
N HIS A 634 -28.22 -43.61 -6.14
CA HIS A 634 -29.61 -43.15 -6.01
C HIS A 634 -30.26 -43.59 -4.67
N PRO A 635 -30.18 -44.88 -4.24
CA PRO A 635 -30.65 -45.29 -2.91
C PRO A 635 -30.02 -44.51 -1.76
N ARG A 636 -28.71 -44.26 -1.79
CA ARG A 636 -27.99 -43.48 -0.77
C ARG A 636 -28.40 -42.02 -0.72
N ILE A 637 -28.75 -41.42 -1.87
CA ILE A 637 -29.29 -40.07 -1.94
C ILE A 637 -30.71 -40.04 -1.33
N ILE A 638 -31.55 -41.03 -1.64
CA ILE A 638 -32.90 -41.15 -1.06
C ILE A 638 -32.84 -41.38 0.45
N GLU A 639 -31.88 -42.17 0.94
CA GLU A 639 -31.64 -42.40 2.38
C GLU A 639 -31.52 -41.07 3.15
N LYS A 640 -30.94 -40.02 2.55
CA LYS A 640 -30.82 -38.71 3.20
C LYS A 640 -32.18 -38.07 3.52
N LEU A 641 -33.26 -38.38 2.78
CA LEU A 641 -34.62 -37.92 3.13
C LEU A 641 -35.15 -38.61 4.39
N VAL A 642 -34.70 -39.83 4.69
CA VAL A 642 -35.06 -40.55 5.93
C VAL A 642 -34.55 -39.79 7.14
N TYR A 643 -33.36 -39.18 7.04
CA TYR A 643 -32.80 -38.36 8.12
C TYR A 643 -33.72 -37.19 8.49
N LEU A 644 -34.18 -36.44 7.48
CA LEU A 644 -35.11 -35.35 7.68
C LEU A 644 -36.47 -35.85 8.18
N GLY A 645 -36.98 -36.94 7.59
CA GLY A 645 -38.26 -37.53 7.97
C GLY A 645 -38.32 -37.96 9.44
N LEU A 646 -37.24 -38.55 9.95
CA LEU A 646 -37.10 -38.92 11.37
C LEU A 646 -37.18 -37.71 12.30
N LEU A 647 -36.49 -36.61 11.97
CA LEU A 647 -36.60 -35.37 12.76
C LEU A 647 -38.02 -34.80 12.71
N LEU A 648 -38.64 -34.73 11.52
CA LEU A 648 -40.01 -34.24 11.39
C LEU A 648 -40.99 -35.09 12.20
N HIS A 649 -40.78 -36.41 12.22
CA HIS A 649 -41.58 -37.34 13.01
C HIS A 649 -41.44 -37.07 14.52
N LYS A 650 -40.21 -37.00 15.03
CA LYS A 650 -39.90 -36.69 16.43
C LYS A 650 -40.57 -35.39 16.90
N TYR A 651 -40.46 -34.33 16.10
CA TYR A 651 -41.02 -33.01 16.43
C TYR A 651 -42.49 -32.84 15.98
N LYS A 652 -43.18 -33.93 15.61
CA LYS A 652 -44.61 -33.98 15.26
C LYS A 652 -45.02 -33.04 14.14
N LYS A 653 -44.16 -32.85 13.13
CA LYS A 653 -44.42 -32.03 11.94
C LYS A 653 -45.12 -32.85 10.85
N THR A 654 -46.33 -33.30 11.16
CA THR A 654 -47.07 -34.32 10.39
C THR A 654 -47.29 -33.97 8.92
N TYR A 655 -47.54 -32.71 8.58
CA TYR A 655 -47.71 -32.27 7.20
C TYR A 655 -46.42 -32.42 6.39
N GLN A 656 -45.31 -31.87 6.91
CA GLN A 656 -44.00 -31.97 6.27
C GLN A 656 -43.50 -33.43 6.24
N GLU A 657 -43.71 -34.19 7.31
CA GLU A 657 -43.39 -35.62 7.39
C GLU A 657 -44.06 -36.41 6.24
N LYS A 658 -45.37 -36.18 6.03
CA LYS A 658 -46.12 -36.81 4.95
C LYS A 658 -45.54 -36.46 3.57
N ASN A 659 -45.16 -35.20 3.34
CA ASN A 659 -44.56 -34.78 2.08
C ASN A 659 -43.21 -35.47 1.84
N VAL A 660 -42.37 -35.61 2.88
CA VAL A 660 -41.09 -36.33 2.78
C VAL A 660 -41.32 -37.82 2.48
N ILE A 661 -42.29 -38.48 3.11
CA ILE A 661 -42.63 -39.89 2.83
C ILE A 661 -43.07 -40.07 1.37
N VAL A 662 -43.97 -39.21 0.89
CA VAL A 662 -44.38 -39.22 -0.53
C VAL A 662 -43.17 -39.05 -1.43
N LYS A 663 -42.22 -38.19 -1.03
CA LYS A 663 -41.01 -37.94 -1.82
C LYS A 663 -40.06 -39.12 -1.89
N ILE A 664 -39.88 -39.83 -0.78
CA ILE A 664 -39.09 -41.07 -0.72
C ILE A 664 -39.68 -42.09 -1.71
N ASP A 665 -41.00 -42.29 -1.67
CA ASP A 665 -41.69 -43.25 -2.56
C ASP A 665 -41.58 -42.81 -4.05
N GLU A 666 -41.72 -41.51 -4.34
CA GLU A 666 -41.56 -40.93 -5.68
C GLU A 666 -40.15 -41.15 -6.26
N LEU A 667 -39.10 -40.79 -5.51
CA LEU A 667 -37.72 -40.92 -5.97
C LEU A 667 -37.31 -42.39 -6.10
N ASN A 668 -37.78 -43.26 -5.19
CA ASN A 668 -37.52 -44.70 -5.31
C ASN A 668 -38.17 -45.29 -6.57
N LYS A 669 -39.39 -44.87 -6.91
CA LYS A 669 -40.04 -45.28 -8.17
C LYS A 669 -39.23 -44.85 -9.39
N LYS A 670 -38.72 -43.61 -9.41
CA LYS A 670 -37.83 -43.13 -10.49
C LYS A 670 -36.53 -43.96 -10.56
N TYR A 671 -35.94 -44.31 -9.43
CA TYR A 671 -34.74 -45.15 -9.36
C TYR A 671 -34.96 -46.52 -10.01
N LEU A 672 -36.09 -47.16 -9.71
CA LEU A 672 -36.48 -48.44 -10.29
C LEU A 672 -36.67 -48.35 -11.81
N GLU A 673 -37.25 -47.25 -12.28
CA GLU A 673 -37.42 -46.98 -13.72
C GLU A 673 -36.08 -46.77 -14.43
N PHE A 674 -35.20 -45.95 -13.85
CA PHE A 674 -33.86 -45.67 -14.39
C PHE A 674 -32.98 -46.93 -14.50
N ASN A 675 -33.16 -47.91 -13.61
CA ASN A 675 -32.36 -49.13 -13.57
C ASN A 675 -33.12 -50.38 -14.06
N LYS A 676 -34.28 -50.21 -14.70
CA LYS A 676 -35.16 -51.31 -15.11
C LYS A 676 -34.44 -52.35 -15.99
N GLU A 677 -33.72 -51.89 -17.00
CA GLU A 677 -32.96 -52.77 -17.90
C GLU A 677 -31.86 -53.55 -17.16
N PHE A 678 -31.19 -52.90 -16.20
CA PHE A 678 -30.18 -53.55 -15.36
C PHE A 678 -30.78 -54.65 -14.48
N PHE A 679 -31.93 -54.39 -13.85
CA PHE A 679 -32.60 -55.40 -13.02
C PHE A 679 -33.13 -56.57 -13.86
N GLU A 680 -33.66 -56.32 -15.05
CA GLU A 680 -34.05 -57.38 -15.99
C GLU A 680 -32.86 -58.26 -16.41
N LEU A 681 -31.68 -57.67 -16.60
CA LEU A 681 -30.44 -58.40 -16.88
C LEU A 681 -29.97 -59.22 -15.66
N LYS A 682 -30.03 -58.65 -14.46
CA LYS A 682 -29.63 -59.31 -13.21
C LYS A 682 -30.53 -60.51 -12.89
N ARG A 683 -31.85 -60.41 -13.13
CA ARG A 683 -32.78 -61.55 -13.00
C ARG A 683 -32.46 -62.71 -13.95
N LYS A 684 -31.82 -62.43 -15.09
CA LYS A 684 -31.43 -63.43 -16.11
C LYS A 684 -30.02 -64.02 -15.88
N LYS A 685 -29.18 -63.38 -15.06
CA LYS A 685 -27.81 -63.81 -14.75
C LYS A 685 -27.58 -63.70 -13.23
N GLU A 686 -27.66 -64.84 -12.53
CA GLU A 686 -27.63 -64.92 -11.05
C GLU A 686 -26.40 -64.28 -10.38
N ASN A 687 -25.27 -64.10 -11.10
CA ASN A 687 -24.01 -63.57 -10.55
C ASN A 687 -23.65 -62.15 -11.00
N LEU A 688 -24.59 -61.35 -11.50
CA LEU A 688 -24.31 -59.95 -11.84
C LEU A 688 -24.17 -59.09 -10.57
N MET A 689 -22.96 -58.60 -10.30
CA MET A 689 -22.69 -57.65 -9.21
C MET A 689 -23.41 -56.31 -9.46
N GLY A 690 -23.99 -55.74 -8.40
CA GLY A 690 -24.68 -54.45 -8.43
C GLY A 690 -25.88 -54.40 -7.48
N PRO A 691 -26.59 -53.26 -7.41
CA PRO A 691 -27.68 -53.00 -6.48
C PRO A 691 -28.88 -53.88 -6.81
N ASP A 692 -29.74 -54.06 -5.84
CA ASP A 692 -31.00 -54.79 -6.00
C ASP A 692 -32.20 -53.82 -6.06
N GLU A 693 -33.36 -54.36 -6.43
CA GLU A 693 -34.62 -53.61 -6.50
C GLU A 693 -35.07 -53.09 -5.12
N PHE A 694 -34.52 -53.65 -4.04
CA PHE A 694 -34.84 -53.31 -2.67
C PHE A 694 -33.67 -52.58 -1.97
N GLN A 695 -32.73 -52.04 -2.75
CA GLN A 695 -31.46 -51.51 -2.24
C GLN A 695 -31.71 -50.37 -1.24
N LEU A 696 -32.74 -49.55 -1.45
CA LEU A 696 -33.13 -48.52 -0.49
C LEU A 696 -33.48 -49.09 0.88
N CYS A 697 -34.21 -50.21 0.94
CA CYS A 697 -34.55 -50.86 2.19
C CYS A 697 -33.30 -51.45 2.88
N LYS A 698 -32.31 -51.88 2.10
CA LYS A 698 -31.00 -52.26 2.64
C LYS A 698 -30.24 -51.06 3.22
N GLU A 699 -30.16 -49.93 2.52
CA GLU A 699 -29.49 -48.72 3.06
C GLU A 699 -30.20 -48.23 4.35
N ILE A 700 -31.54 -48.32 4.42
CA ILE A 700 -32.31 -48.00 5.64
C ILE A 700 -31.98 -48.98 6.78
N HIS A 701 -31.88 -50.28 6.49
CA HIS A 701 -31.50 -51.30 7.48
C HIS A 701 -30.05 -51.10 7.97
N ASP A 702 -29.13 -50.76 7.07
CA ASP A 702 -27.74 -50.46 7.41
C ASP A 702 -27.66 -49.19 8.28
N LEU A 703 -28.45 -48.16 7.97
CA LEU A 703 -28.61 -46.97 8.81
C LEU A 703 -29.17 -47.30 10.21
N GLU A 704 -30.14 -48.21 10.31
CA GLU A 704 -30.66 -48.68 11.60
C GLU A 704 -29.54 -49.29 12.46
N ASN A 705 -28.76 -50.19 11.87
CA ASN A 705 -27.65 -50.85 12.54
C ASN A 705 -26.59 -49.83 12.97
N ASP A 706 -26.29 -48.85 12.12
CA ASP A 706 -25.35 -47.78 12.45
C ASP A 706 -25.81 -46.98 13.67
N LEU A 707 -27.08 -46.62 13.75
CA LEU A 707 -27.62 -45.78 14.83
C LEU A 707 -27.75 -46.53 16.17
N PHE A 708 -28.12 -47.81 16.15
CA PHE A 708 -28.52 -48.57 17.35
C PHE A 708 -27.60 -49.72 17.75
N SER A 709 -26.53 -50.03 17.00
CA SER A 709 -25.57 -51.09 17.37
C SER A 709 -24.46 -50.63 18.35
N TYR A 710 -23.96 -51.59 19.16
CA TYR A 710 -22.96 -51.36 20.23
C TYR A 710 -21.54 -51.01 19.73
N ASN A 711 -21.19 -51.26 18.46
CA ASN A 711 -19.85 -51.01 17.89
C ASN A 711 -19.69 -49.64 17.20
N SER A 712 -20.60 -48.71 17.44
CA SER A 712 -20.70 -47.41 16.74
C SER A 712 -19.74 -46.33 17.28
N SER A 713 -18.55 -46.70 17.78
CA SER A 713 -17.58 -45.77 18.40
C SER A 713 -16.95 -44.74 17.45
N HIS A 714 -17.29 -44.79 16.14
CA HIS A 714 -16.76 -43.90 15.11
C HIS A 714 -17.84 -43.28 14.20
N LEU A 715 -19.06 -43.05 14.70
CA LEU A 715 -20.04 -42.26 13.94
C LEU A 715 -19.60 -40.79 13.87
N MET A 716 -19.29 -40.32 12.68
CA MET A 716 -19.12 -38.90 12.32
C MET A 716 -20.42 -38.36 11.69
N ASP A 717 -20.54 -37.03 11.59
CA ASP A 717 -21.51 -36.32 10.74
C ASP A 717 -23.00 -36.51 11.12
N VAL A 718 -23.91 -36.44 10.13
CA VAL A 718 -25.38 -36.45 10.29
C VAL A 718 -25.91 -37.61 11.15
N LYS A 719 -25.27 -38.78 11.08
CA LYS A 719 -25.67 -39.97 11.85
C LYS A 719 -25.47 -39.77 13.35
N TYR A 720 -24.49 -38.98 13.76
CA TYR A 720 -24.32 -38.59 15.17
C TYR A 720 -25.50 -37.76 15.68
N ILE A 721 -25.98 -36.81 14.87
CA ILE A 721 -27.17 -36.00 15.18
C ILE A 721 -28.38 -36.90 15.39
N LEU A 722 -28.61 -37.85 14.47
CA LEU A 722 -29.75 -38.77 14.57
C LEU A 722 -29.63 -39.69 15.78
N LYS A 723 -28.45 -40.24 16.07
CA LYS A 723 -28.24 -41.12 17.22
C LYS A 723 -28.51 -40.43 18.56
N GLN A 724 -28.19 -39.14 18.69
CA GLN A 724 -28.50 -38.37 19.89
C GLN A 724 -29.97 -38.02 20.02
N GLU A 725 -30.69 -37.93 18.90
CA GLU A 725 -32.05 -37.42 18.87
C GLU A 725 -33.11 -38.52 18.81
N ILE A 726 -32.87 -39.59 18.07
CA ILE A 726 -33.90 -40.55 17.66
C ILE A 726 -33.82 -41.80 18.53
N THR A 727 -34.96 -42.14 19.14
CA THR A 727 -35.16 -43.40 19.86
C THR A 727 -35.53 -44.53 18.91
N LYS A 728 -35.37 -45.78 19.37
CA LYS A 728 -35.76 -46.96 18.58
C LYS A 728 -37.26 -46.98 18.26
N ASP A 729 -38.10 -46.54 19.19
CA ASP A 729 -39.55 -46.46 18.99
C ASP A 729 -39.93 -45.43 17.92
N GLU A 730 -39.28 -44.26 17.91
CA GLU A 730 -39.49 -43.21 16.90
C GLU A 730 -39.02 -43.68 15.51
N TRP A 731 -37.90 -44.40 15.45
CA TRP A 731 -37.43 -45.05 14.23
C TRP A 731 -38.45 -46.04 13.68
N ASP A 732 -38.86 -47.02 14.49
CA ASP A 732 -39.79 -48.08 14.07
C ASP A 732 -41.15 -47.50 13.65
N SER A 733 -41.62 -46.46 14.34
CA SER A 733 -42.85 -45.74 14.01
C SER A 733 -42.76 -45.00 12.67
N PHE A 734 -41.63 -44.36 12.37
CA PHE A 734 -41.42 -43.64 11.11
C PHE A 734 -41.24 -44.60 9.92
N VAL A 735 -40.36 -45.59 10.04
CA VAL A 735 -40.03 -46.53 8.95
C VAL A 735 -41.26 -47.33 8.50
N LYS A 736 -42.17 -47.69 9.44
CA LYS A 736 -43.47 -48.30 9.12
C LYS A 736 -44.35 -47.48 8.19
N LYS A 737 -44.08 -46.18 8.01
CA LYS A 737 -44.85 -45.30 7.10
C LYS A 737 -44.30 -45.30 5.68
N ILE A 738 -43.07 -45.76 5.46
CA ILE A 738 -42.46 -45.91 4.13
C ILE A 738 -43.05 -47.16 3.48
N ASN A 739 -43.88 -46.99 2.44
CA ASN A 739 -44.68 -48.09 1.90
C ASN A 739 -43.83 -49.19 1.26
N HIS A 740 -42.72 -48.80 0.62
CA HIS A 740 -41.86 -49.72 -0.12
C HIS A 740 -41.19 -50.79 0.76
N CYS A 741 -40.86 -50.48 2.02
CA CYS A 741 -40.12 -51.39 2.90
C CYS A 741 -41.00 -52.17 3.89
N LYS A 742 -42.32 -51.99 3.88
CA LYS A 742 -43.25 -52.59 4.87
C LYS A 742 -43.21 -54.12 4.97
N ASN A 743 -42.86 -54.82 3.89
CA ASN A 743 -42.94 -56.29 3.79
C ASN A 743 -41.58 -56.96 3.50
N ILE A 744 -40.48 -56.24 3.70
CA ILE A 744 -39.14 -56.72 3.36
C ILE A 744 -38.33 -56.83 4.65
N GLU A 745 -37.93 -58.05 5.01
CA GLU A 745 -37.14 -58.33 6.21
C GLU A 745 -35.68 -58.61 5.80
N TYR A 746 -34.77 -57.71 6.16
CA TYR A 746 -33.33 -57.93 6.01
C TYR A 746 -32.78 -58.57 7.28
N LYS A 747 -32.12 -59.73 7.13
CA LYS A 747 -31.41 -60.39 8.22
C LYS A 747 -29.92 -60.16 8.05
N THR A 748 -29.30 -59.53 9.05
CA THR A 748 -27.85 -59.43 9.13
C THR A 748 -27.30 -60.84 9.40
N VAL A 749 -26.75 -61.48 8.37
CA VAL A 749 -26.13 -62.80 8.50
C VAL A 749 -24.70 -62.61 8.97
N SER A 750 -24.36 -63.06 10.19
CA SER A 750 -22.96 -63.08 10.64
C SER A 750 -22.19 -64.13 9.82
N LYS A 751 -21.52 -63.70 8.77
CA LYS A 751 -20.49 -64.49 8.11
C LYS A 751 -19.17 -63.74 8.21
N PHE A 752 -18.29 -64.32 9.03
CA PHE A 752 -16.84 -64.12 9.21
C PHE A 752 -16.22 -62.80 8.75
#